data_AF-A0A350YUC6-F1
#
_entry.id   AF-A0A350YUC6-F1
#
_cell.length_a   1.000
_cell.length_b   1.000
_cell.length_c   1.000
_cell.angle_alpha   90.00
_cell.angle_beta   90.00
_cell.angle_gamma   90.00
#
_symmetry.space_group_name_H-M   'P 1'
#
loop_
_entity.id
_entity.type
_entity.pdbx_description
1 polymer ?
#
loop_
_entity_poly.entity_id
_entity_poly.type
_entity_poly.pdbx_seq_one_letter_code
_entity_poly.pdbx_strand_id
1 'polypeptide(L)'
;MDNALLFFISAEGDDKNCGTETEPFATLERARDEVRKNLEKDHGRDIKVYIRGGVYHINQTIVFDNRDSNLHGRDVSYEAYPGEEPVFSAGVEVTGWRKLEIPVDGLSEEARKKVWIADIPTNLENKKFYTLYENGRRLSRARSRGFLPQYSEEGIKDNYTLKFPKGAVKNWSNLDDVEIVIRPNAPTVLNILGLAKVDEEKCIATTKVAGTYTLLECNHFVDNISESCWVENILEALDSPGQWVLDSKKGKIYLWPENEYPGNITVPGLTELIRIEGDEENNIPIQGLNFKGLGFTQGDRTSLTEDDATAQHEWEFYDKGNALVRLRFAEHCSIEDCRFFHSGGTAVRLDLHCQENKIVNNRIEYIGATGIFLGGYGPGLTNVNKNNKIIGNHIHHVGEIYWHSMGIFVWHSSDNVISSNKIHHTNYSGIVVSGSRPSLFGSCRNTRLFVHHGPREFKASRRNELGPAEKWDAISDAMNHIYPDSTDEFKKVINYIYPFQHTDNNLIENNEIYKVIELLGDGNGIYLSDTGKGNVIRGNYIHDLDGTGGQQAIRTDAFIIGTTICDNIIHRCNGGGINVKHYENHVYNNIIADIRTQISKDRHGKEQRMYFGYISMVSAMLKKFIGPDQVMKIQKNILYKKEAGQSFYRIGNTDGSIIDEHISDSKVKECDLDYNIYYSEANTETDKRIIQTLNEFGLEINGMYADPMFFDLENDDYRLHESSPALKLGFKQLR
;
A
#
# COMPACT_ATOMS: atom_id res chain seq x y z
N MET A 1 26.34 29.65 18.34
CA MET A 1 26.78 28.36 18.91
C MET A 1 25.52 27.70 19.43
N ASP A 2 25.14 26.56 18.87
CA ASP A 2 23.90 25.89 19.25
C ASP A 2 23.90 25.60 20.75
N ASN A 3 22.85 26.04 21.43
CA ASN A 3 22.70 25.95 22.88
C ASN A 3 22.17 24.56 23.29
N ALA A 4 22.63 23.49 22.63
CA ALA A 4 22.17 22.12 22.88
C ALA A 4 23.14 21.36 23.81
N LEU A 5 22.60 20.44 24.61
CA LEU A 5 23.37 19.41 25.29
C LEU A 5 23.67 18.27 24.30
N LEU A 6 24.95 17.90 24.17
CA LEU A 6 25.40 16.92 23.19
C LEU A 6 25.76 15.60 23.87
N PHE A 7 25.30 14.50 23.27
CA PHE A 7 25.74 13.14 23.56
C PHE A 7 26.19 12.43 22.29
N PHE A 8 27.03 11.41 22.43
CA PHE A 8 27.59 10.65 21.31
C PHE A 8 27.44 9.15 21.54
N ILE A 9 27.09 8.44 20.47
CA ILE A 9 27.08 6.97 20.38
C ILE A 9 28.09 6.54 19.31
N SER A 10 28.86 5.49 19.58
CA SER A 10 29.77 4.86 18.61
C SER A 10 29.70 3.34 18.70
N ALA A 11 29.84 2.65 17.57
CA ALA A 11 29.91 1.19 17.52
C ALA A 11 31.13 0.61 18.28
N GLU A 12 32.16 1.43 18.52
CA GLU A 12 33.33 1.11 19.35
C GLU A 12 33.25 1.72 20.77
N GLY A 13 32.12 2.33 21.12
CA GLY A 13 31.89 2.96 22.42
C GLY A 13 31.74 1.96 23.57
N ASP A 14 31.54 2.48 24.78
CA ASP A 14 31.23 1.69 25.99
C ASP A 14 30.10 2.39 26.76
N ASP A 15 29.06 1.66 27.17
CA ASP A 15 27.93 2.22 27.92
C ASP A 15 28.29 2.68 29.34
N LYS A 16 29.51 2.36 29.81
CA LYS A 16 30.10 2.93 31.03
C LYS A 16 30.65 4.33 30.83
N ASN A 17 30.86 4.77 29.58
CA ASN A 17 31.36 6.10 29.28
C ASN A 17 30.34 7.20 29.64
N CYS A 18 30.79 8.46 29.57
CA CYS A 18 29.96 9.62 29.88
C CYS A 18 29.18 10.18 28.68
N GLY A 19 29.36 9.64 27.47
CA GLY A 19 28.65 10.05 26.26
C GLY A 19 29.22 11.28 25.57
N THR A 20 30.48 11.62 25.81
CA THR A 20 31.18 12.70 25.10
C THR A 20 31.73 12.21 23.77
N GLU A 21 32.19 13.11 22.90
CA GLU A 21 32.75 12.72 21.60
C GLU A 21 33.98 11.79 21.73
N THR A 22 34.78 11.97 22.79
CA THR A 22 35.97 11.12 23.07
C THR A 22 35.66 9.89 23.91
N GLU A 23 34.55 9.89 24.64
CA GLU A 23 34.07 8.76 25.45
C GLU A 23 32.57 8.52 25.15
N PRO A 24 32.25 8.02 23.94
CA PRO A 24 30.86 7.84 23.50
C PRO A 24 30.21 6.61 24.16
N PHE A 25 28.88 6.62 24.27
CA PHE A 25 28.11 5.43 24.59
C PHE A 25 28.22 4.38 23.49
N ALA A 26 27.92 3.12 23.79
CA ALA A 26 27.86 2.04 22.79
C ALA A 26 26.46 1.90 22.19
N THR A 27 25.40 2.13 23.00
CA THR A 27 24.03 1.82 22.62
C THR A 27 23.09 3.01 22.62
N LEU A 28 22.01 2.90 21.83
CA LEU A 28 20.95 3.90 21.77
C LEU A 28 20.14 3.94 23.07
N GLU A 29 19.93 2.79 23.70
CA GLU A 29 19.23 2.63 24.97
C GLU A 29 19.96 3.37 26.10
N ARG A 30 21.29 3.23 26.17
CA ARG A 30 22.10 3.94 27.15
C ARG A 30 22.03 5.44 26.97
N ALA A 31 22.08 5.92 25.73
CA ALA A 31 21.95 7.34 25.41
C ALA A 31 20.55 7.86 25.78
N ARG A 32 19.48 7.15 25.39
CA ARG A 32 18.10 7.47 25.77
C ARG A 32 17.96 7.61 27.28
N ASP A 33 18.50 6.65 28.03
CA ASP A 33 18.43 6.68 29.49
C ASP A 33 19.22 7.85 30.09
N GLU A 34 20.27 8.33 29.42
CA GLU A 34 20.95 9.57 29.80
C GLU A 34 20.12 10.82 29.46
N VAL A 35 19.50 10.85 28.28
CA VAL A 35 18.60 11.93 27.87
C VAL A 35 17.47 12.10 28.89
N ARG A 36 16.83 11.01 29.30
CA ARG A 36 15.77 11.01 30.34
C ARG A 36 16.23 11.71 31.63
N LYS A 37 17.42 11.36 32.14
CA LYS A 37 17.99 11.99 33.35
C LYS A 37 18.26 13.49 33.17
N ASN A 38 18.54 13.95 31.95
CA ASN A 38 18.83 15.36 31.68
C ASN A 38 17.56 16.17 31.43
N LEU A 39 16.53 15.56 30.82
CA LEU A 39 15.22 16.18 30.69
C LEU A 39 14.58 16.51 32.05
N GLU A 40 14.81 15.68 33.07
CA GLU A 40 14.34 15.94 34.44
C GLU A 40 14.99 17.17 35.11
N LYS A 41 16.19 17.59 34.68
CA LYS A 41 17.05 18.54 35.43
C LYS A 41 16.90 20.02 35.08
N ASP A 42 15.86 20.38 34.32
CA ASP A 42 15.64 21.69 33.69
C ASP A 42 16.88 22.60 33.48
N HIS A 43 17.61 22.32 32.41
CA HIS A 43 18.77 23.09 31.98
C HIS A 43 18.50 24.12 30.88
N GLY A 44 17.24 24.26 30.41
CA GLY A 44 16.87 25.22 29.35
C GLY A 44 17.51 25.04 27.97
N ARG A 45 18.01 23.84 27.64
CA ARG A 45 18.75 23.51 26.41
C ARG A 45 18.13 22.32 25.69
N ASP A 46 18.04 22.38 24.35
CA ASP A 46 17.69 21.20 23.54
C ASP A 46 18.71 20.08 23.72
N ILE A 47 18.34 18.85 23.39
CA ILE A 47 19.23 17.70 23.52
C ILE A 47 19.45 17.07 22.15
N LYS A 48 20.71 16.87 21.81
CA LYS A 48 21.12 16.22 20.55
C LYS A 48 22.05 15.06 20.84
N VAL A 49 21.69 13.90 20.32
CA VAL A 49 22.50 12.68 20.36
C VAL A 49 23.04 12.45 18.96
N TYR A 50 24.36 12.47 18.80
CA TYR A 50 25.03 12.12 17.56
C TYR A 50 25.40 10.65 17.53
N ILE A 51 25.01 9.95 16.47
CA ILE A 51 25.34 8.54 16.24
C ILE A 51 26.42 8.47 15.18
N ARG A 52 27.60 7.95 15.55
CA ARG A 52 28.72 7.74 14.64
C ARG A 52 28.43 6.59 13.67
N GLY A 53 29.08 6.62 12.51
CA GLY A 53 28.98 5.58 11.49
C GLY A 53 29.34 4.21 12.04
N GLY A 54 28.58 3.19 11.62
CA GLY A 54 28.70 1.83 12.12
C GLY A 54 27.37 1.09 12.08
N VAL A 55 27.41 -0.21 12.36
CA VAL A 55 26.22 -1.05 12.46
C VAL A 55 25.92 -1.32 13.93
N TYR A 56 24.70 -0.99 14.34
CA TYR A 56 24.19 -1.15 15.70
C TYR A 56 23.13 -2.24 15.71
N HIS A 57 23.43 -3.37 16.34
CA HIS A 57 22.52 -4.50 16.40
C HIS A 57 21.50 -4.33 17.53
N ILE A 58 20.22 -4.31 17.17
CA ILE A 58 19.10 -4.19 18.10
C ILE A 58 18.52 -5.58 18.35
N ASN A 59 18.54 -6.02 19.62
CA ASN A 59 18.02 -7.32 20.02
C ASN A 59 16.66 -7.25 20.74
N GLN A 60 16.22 -6.06 21.12
CA GLN A 60 14.90 -5.75 21.67
C GLN A 60 14.41 -4.42 21.12
N THR A 61 13.11 -4.30 20.85
CA THR A 61 12.52 -3.03 20.42
C THR A 61 12.84 -1.91 21.41
N ILE A 62 13.42 -0.83 20.91
CA ILE A 62 13.77 0.34 21.72
C ILE A 62 12.54 1.22 21.81
N VAL A 63 11.96 1.29 23.00
CA VAL A 63 10.78 2.12 23.29
C VAL A 63 11.21 3.49 23.80
N PHE A 64 10.76 4.53 23.12
CA PHE A 64 10.71 5.90 23.61
C PHE A 64 9.30 6.16 24.11
N ASP A 65 9.17 6.61 25.35
CA ASP A 65 7.90 6.87 26.01
C ASP A 65 7.80 8.32 26.48
N ASN A 66 6.74 8.71 27.19
CA ASN A 66 6.55 10.10 27.62
C ASN A 66 7.72 10.69 28.45
N ARG A 67 8.64 9.88 29.00
CA ARG A 67 9.87 10.36 29.65
C ARG A 67 10.87 10.96 28.67
N ASP A 68 10.74 10.64 27.40
CA ASP A 68 11.57 11.12 26.28
C ASP A 68 10.91 12.32 25.55
N SER A 69 9.68 12.66 25.92
CA SER A 69 8.93 13.78 25.33
C SER A 69 9.65 15.12 25.56
N ASN A 70 9.26 16.13 24.78
CA ASN A 70 9.69 17.53 24.85
C ASN A 70 9.34 18.26 26.18
N LEU A 71 9.66 17.67 27.34
CA LEU A 71 9.49 18.30 28.64
C LEU A 71 10.08 19.71 28.61
N HIS A 72 9.25 20.70 28.98
CA HIS A 72 9.58 22.14 28.96
C HIS A 72 9.75 22.77 27.56
N GLY A 73 9.20 22.16 26.49
CA GLY A 73 9.21 22.70 25.13
C GLY A 73 10.57 22.59 24.42
N ARG A 74 11.37 21.58 24.79
CA ARG A 74 12.72 21.34 24.25
C ARG A 74 12.70 20.23 23.21
N ASP A 75 13.43 20.41 22.12
CA ASP A 75 13.57 19.38 21.10
C ASP A 75 14.58 18.32 21.53
N VAL A 76 14.25 17.05 21.27
CA VAL A 76 15.15 15.92 21.44
C VAL A 76 15.41 15.31 20.07
N SER A 77 16.68 15.24 19.70
CA SER A 77 17.12 14.76 18.38
C SER A 77 18.15 13.63 18.49
N TYR A 78 17.96 12.60 17.67
CA TYR A 78 18.89 11.51 17.45
C TYR A 78 19.33 11.57 15.99
N GLU A 79 20.54 12.05 15.76
CA GLU A 79 21.03 12.40 14.43
C GLU A 79 22.28 11.59 14.08
N ALA A 80 22.40 11.20 12.81
CA ALA A 80 23.70 10.76 12.31
C ALA A 80 24.75 11.87 12.50
N TYR A 81 25.96 11.48 12.88
CA TYR A 81 27.09 12.40 12.89
C TYR A 81 27.33 12.90 11.45
N PRO A 82 27.61 14.21 11.24
CA PRO A 82 27.70 14.78 9.90
C PRO A 82 28.65 14.00 8.97
N GLY A 83 28.10 13.53 7.84
CA GLY A 83 28.86 12.78 6.82
C GLY A 83 29.07 11.30 7.12
N GLU A 84 28.50 10.78 8.21
CA GLU A 84 28.56 9.36 8.57
C GLU A 84 27.18 8.69 8.42
N GLU A 85 27.16 7.38 8.18
CA GLU A 85 25.94 6.59 7.94
C GLU A 85 25.76 5.50 9.01
N PRO A 86 25.15 5.81 10.17
CA PRO A 86 24.83 4.81 11.17
C PRO A 86 23.65 3.94 10.74
N VAL A 87 23.74 2.63 10.96
CA VAL A 87 22.69 1.67 10.58
C VAL A 87 22.26 0.85 11.79
N PHE A 88 20.99 0.93 12.15
CA PHE A 88 20.34 0.03 13.11
C PHE A 88 19.82 -1.22 12.39
N SER A 89 20.27 -2.38 12.84
CA SER A 89 19.94 -3.67 12.24
C SER A 89 19.31 -4.60 13.27
N ALA A 90 18.23 -5.28 12.88
CA ALA A 90 17.69 -6.40 13.66
C ALA A 90 18.38 -7.74 13.34
N GLY A 91 19.42 -7.75 12.50
CA GLY A 91 20.12 -8.97 12.08
C GLY A 91 20.90 -9.64 13.21
N VAL A 92 20.73 -10.95 13.33
CA VAL A 92 21.51 -11.86 14.17
C VAL A 92 22.31 -12.77 13.26
N GLU A 93 23.63 -12.76 13.40
CA GLU A 93 24.54 -13.58 12.59
C GLU A 93 24.28 -15.08 12.77
N VAL A 94 24.25 -15.81 11.66
CA VAL A 94 24.20 -17.27 11.62
C VAL A 94 25.60 -17.78 11.32
N THR A 95 26.19 -18.46 12.29
CA THR A 95 27.53 -19.06 12.18
C THR A 95 27.45 -20.59 12.11
N GLY A 96 28.59 -21.27 11.95
CA GLY A 96 28.64 -22.74 11.94
C GLY A 96 28.14 -23.39 10.66
N TRP A 97 28.13 -22.65 9.54
CA TRP A 97 27.80 -23.18 8.22
C TRP A 97 28.73 -24.32 7.82
N ARG A 98 28.13 -25.43 7.38
CA ARG A 98 28.83 -26.57 6.81
C ARG A 98 28.09 -27.07 5.57
N LYS A 99 28.85 -27.63 4.64
CA LYS A 99 28.26 -28.26 3.46
C LYS A 99 27.39 -29.44 3.90
N LEU A 100 26.23 -29.62 3.25
CA LEU A 100 25.36 -30.74 3.57
C LEU A 100 25.99 -32.05 3.08
N GLU A 101 26.47 -32.87 4.03
CA GLU A 101 27.10 -34.17 3.72
C GLU A 101 26.09 -35.33 3.73
N ILE A 102 25.17 -35.29 4.69
CA ILE A 102 24.15 -36.33 4.86
C ILE A 102 22.93 -35.94 4.02
N PRO A 103 22.50 -36.78 3.06
CA PRO A 103 21.30 -36.50 2.28
C PRO A 103 20.07 -36.32 3.18
N VAL A 104 19.30 -35.28 2.89
CA VAL A 104 17.99 -35.03 3.52
C VAL A 104 16.90 -35.27 2.48
N ASP A 105 15.82 -35.92 2.90
CA ASP A 105 14.67 -36.18 2.05
C ASP A 105 14.08 -34.87 1.51
N GLY A 106 13.62 -34.90 0.26
CA GLY A 106 13.06 -33.75 -0.45
C GLY A 106 14.04 -33.04 -1.38
N LEU A 107 15.34 -32.98 -1.05
CA LEU A 107 16.33 -32.33 -1.93
C LEU A 107 16.60 -33.14 -3.20
N SER A 108 16.67 -32.46 -4.34
CA SER A 108 17.14 -33.02 -5.62
C SER A 108 18.61 -33.44 -5.55
N GLU A 109 19.05 -34.31 -6.46
CA GLU A 109 20.47 -34.75 -6.51
C GLU A 109 21.45 -33.59 -6.73
N GLU A 110 21.01 -32.56 -7.45
CA GLU A 110 21.81 -31.35 -7.66
C GLU A 110 21.87 -30.49 -6.40
N ALA A 111 20.71 -30.22 -5.79
CA ALA A 111 20.63 -29.42 -4.57
C ALA A 111 21.48 -30.00 -3.43
N ARG A 112 21.50 -31.34 -3.27
CA ARG A 112 22.33 -32.02 -2.27
C ARG A 112 23.82 -31.68 -2.36
N LYS A 113 24.33 -31.33 -3.55
CA LYS A 113 25.75 -30.99 -3.76
C LYS A 113 26.07 -29.52 -3.48
N LYS A 114 25.03 -28.69 -3.34
CA LYS A 114 25.10 -27.23 -3.32
C LYS A 114 24.60 -26.62 -2.01
N VAL A 115 23.73 -27.33 -1.29
CA VAL A 115 23.14 -26.85 -0.03
C VAL A 115 24.15 -26.89 1.11
N TRP A 116 24.13 -25.82 1.89
CA TRP A 116 24.78 -25.66 3.17
C TRP A 116 23.73 -25.69 4.29
N ILE A 117 24.18 -26.08 5.49
CA ILE A 117 23.34 -26.17 6.67
C ILE A 117 24.00 -25.47 7.86
N ALA A 118 23.21 -24.77 8.65
CA ALA A 118 23.61 -24.22 9.94
C ALA A 118 22.52 -24.45 11.00
N ASP A 119 22.92 -24.29 12.25
CA ASP A 119 22.03 -24.25 13.40
C ASP A 119 21.39 -22.86 13.54
N ILE A 120 20.14 -22.79 13.98
CA ILE A 120 19.52 -21.51 14.34
C ILE A 120 20.32 -20.89 15.50
N PRO A 121 20.60 -19.58 15.51
CA PRO A 121 21.25 -18.92 16.64
C PRO A 121 20.54 -19.23 17.97
N THR A 122 21.31 -19.50 19.02
CA THR A 122 20.78 -19.98 20.31
C THR A 122 19.74 -19.05 20.94
N ASN A 123 19.87 -17.73 20.73
CA ASN A 123 18.92 -16.72 21.17
C ASN A 123 17.60 -16.71 20.39
N LEU A 124 17.48 -17.51 19.33
CA LEU A 124 16.32 -17.60 18.44
C LEU A 124 15.78 -19.04 18.27
N GLU A 125 16.28 -20.03 19.02
CA GLU A 125 15.91 -21.46 18.87
C GLU A 125 14.40 -21.74 18.91
N ASN A 126 13.62 -20.92 19.63
CA ASN A 126 12.17 -21.07 19.75
C ASN A 126 11.37 -20.07 18.90
N LYS A 127 12.04 -19.31 18.02
CA LYS A 127 11.42 -18.27 17.21
C LYS A 127 11.42 -18.70 15.74
N LYS A 128 10.25 -18.58 15.11
CA LYS A 128 10.15 -18.64 13.64
C LYS A 128 10.52 -17.28 13.08
N PHE A 129 11.25 -17.30 11.99
CA PHE A 129 11.54 -16.13 11.19
C PHE A 129 11.26 -16.43 9.73
N TYR A 130 10.97 -15.38 8.97
CA TYR A 130 10.46 -15.50 7.62
C TYR A 130 11.29 -14.74 6.60
N THR A 131 12.38 -14.13 7.03
CA THR A 131 13.38 -13.51 6.18
C THR A 131 14.77 -14.00 6.57
N LEU A 132 15.67 -14.03 5.58
CA LEU A 132 17.07 -14.36 5.72
C LEU A 132 17.83 -13.36 4.85
N TYR A 133 19.00 -12.92 5.29
CA TYR A 133 19.78 -11.93 4.58
C TYR A 133 21.20 -12.45 4.34
N GLU A 134 21.74 -12.19 3.16
CA GLU A 134 23.15 -12.42 2.82
C GLU A 134 23.79 -11.08 2.45
N ASN A 135 24.86 -10.71 3.16
CA ASN A 135 25.56 -9.44 2.98
C ASN A 135 24.62 -8.22 3.03
N GLY A 136 23.61 -8.25 3.92
CA GLY A 136 22.62 -7.19 4.08
C GLY A 136 21.43 -7.26 3.11
N ARG A 137 21.47 -8.09 2.06
CA ARG A 137 20.36 -8.22 1.09
C ARG A 137 19.47 -9.40 1.43
N ARG A 138 18.14 -9.22 1.34
CA ARG A 138 17.17 -10.30 1.59
C ARG A 138 17.29 -11.42 0.53
N LEU A 139 17.29 -12.66 1.01
CA LEU A 139 17.23 -13.88 0.22
C LEU A 139 15.79 -14.39 0.04
N SER A 140 15.56 -15.11 -1.05
CA SER A 140 14.26 -15.68 -1.37
C SER A 140 14.01 -16.95 -0.56
N ARG A 141 12.81 -17.11 -0.01
CA ARG A 141 12.41 -18.42 0.53
C ARG A 141 12.24 -19.41 -0.60
N ALA A 142 12.61 -20.66 -0.37
CA ALA A 142 12.37 -21.73 -1.33
C ALA A 142 10.87 -21.82 -1.65
N ARG A 143 10.54 -21.76 -2.94
CA ARG A 143 9.17 -21.68 -3.46
C ARG A 143 8.94 -22.76 -4.50
N SER A 144 7.85 -23.52 -4.36
CA SER A 144 7.44 -24.51 -5.36
C SER A 144 7.10 -23.84 -6.69
N ARG A 145 7.04 -24.63 -7.77
CA ARG A 145 6.31 -24.21 -8.98
C ARG A 145 4.89 -23.79 -8.59
N GLY A 146 4.40 -22.71 -9.19
CA GLY A 146 3.04 -22.28 -8.94
C GLY A 146 2.02 -23.14 -9.67
N PHE A 147 0.77 -23.01 -9.24
CA PHE A 147 -0.38 -23.70 -9.79
C PHE A 147 -1.63 -22.84 -9.67
N LEU A 148 -2.68 -23.25 -10.38
CA LEU A 148 -4.02 -22.69 -10.22
C LEU A 148 -4.83 -23.52 -9.22
N PRO A 149 -5.48 -22.90 -8.22
CA PRO A 149 -6.47 -23.57 -7.39
C PRO A 149 -7.57 -24.22 -8.24
N GLN A 150 -8.07 -25.38 -7.81
CA GLN A 150 -9.08 -26.14 -8.54
C GLN A 150 -10.49 -25.92 -7.98
N TYR A 151 -11.50 -26.07 -8.83
CA TYR A 151 -12.90 -26.09 -8.40
C TYR A 151 -13.28 -27.43 -7.74
N SER A 152 -14.18 -27.35 -6.75
CA SER A 152 -14.83 -28.52 -6.14
C SER A 152 -16.24 -28.69 -6.71
N GLU A 153 -16.64 -29.93 -7.03
CA GLU A 153 -18.02 -30.25 -7.47
C GLU A 153 -19.05 -29.94 -6.38
N GLU A 154 -18.68 -30.14 -5.10
CA GLU A 154 -19.51 -29.78 -3.94
C GLU A 154 -19.52 -28.25 -3.66
N GLY A 155 -18.65 -27.51 -4.34
CA GLY A 155 -18.37 -26.08 -4.10
C GLY A 155 -17.52 -25.84 -2.86
N ILE A 156 -16.62 -24.85 -2.92
CA ILE A 156 -15.91 -24.33 -1.73
C ILE A 156 -16.63 -23.05 -1.32
N LYS A 157 -17.11 -23.01 -0.07
CA LYS A 157 -17.95 -21.90 0.46
C LYS A 157 -17.35 -21.23 1.69
N ASP A 158 -16.11 -21.57 2.02
CA ASP A 158 -15.35 -20.98 3.12
C ASP A 158 -14.03 -20.38 2.60
N ASN A 159 -13.31 -19.67 3.46
CA ASN A 159 -12.04 -19.02 3.12
C ASN A 159 -10.82 -19.80 3.66
N TYR A 160 -10.98 -21.05 4.11
CA TYR A 160 -9.88 -21.88 4.66
C TYR A 160 -9.42 -22.97 3.69
N THR A 161 -10.36 -23.44 2.86
CA THR A 161 -10.19 -24.65 2.08
C THR A 161 -9.61 -24.31 0.70
N LEU A 162 -8.43 -24.86 0.42
CA LEU A 162 -7.79 -24.84 -0.89
C LEU A 162 -7.90 -26.22 -1.53
N LYS A 163 -8.46 -26.30 -2.74
CA LYS A 163 -8.32 -27.49 -3.57
C LYS A 163 -7.22 -27.28 -4.59
N PHE A 164 -6.33 -28.27 -4.73
CA PHE A 164 -5.10 -28.15 -5.50
C PHE A 164 -4.94 -29.28 -6.53
N PRO A 165 -4.10 -29.13 -7.57
CA PRO A 165 -3.78 -30.22 -8.48
C PRO A 165 -2.99 -31.35 -7.82
N LYS A 166 -3.27 -32.62 -8.17
CA LYS A 166 -2.57 -33.78 -7.59
C LYS A 166 -1.05 -33.60 -7.57
N GLY A 167 -0.46 -33.72 -6.36
CA GLY A 167 0.98 -33.61 -6.13
C GLY A 167 1.52 -32.18 -5.93
N ALA A 168 0.69 -31.13 -6.07
CA ALA A 168 1.12 -29.75 -5.86
C ALA A 168 1.36 -29.42 -4.38
N VAL A 169 0.59 -30.03 -3.48
CA VAL A 169 0.70 -29.87 -2.02
C VAL A 169 0.75 -31.25 -1.38
N LYS A 170 1.60 -31.43 -0.36
CA LYS A 170 1.81 -32.70 0.35
C LYS A 170 1.56 -32.55 1.85
N ASN A 171 1.41 -33.66 2.56
CA ASN A 171 1.34 -33.68 4.01
C ASN A 171 2.76 -33.79 4.61
N TRP A 172 3.54 -32.71 4.54
CA TRP A 172 4.90 -32.68 5.09
C TRP A 172 4.91 -32.93 6.61
N SER A 173 5.98 -33.56 7.12
CA SER A 173 6.12 -33.85 8.56
C SER A 173 6.20 -32.59 9.45
N ASN A 174 6.59 -31.45 8.85
CA ASN A 174 6.63 -30.15 9.49
C ASN A 174 5.73 -29.12 8.79
N LEU A 175 4.42 -29.38 8.74
CA LEU A 175 3.44 -28.43 8.20
C LEU A 175 3.47 -27.05 8.89
N ASP A 176 3.94 -26.98 10.14
CA ASP A 176 3.95 -25.73 10.89
C ASP A 176 4.83 -24.64 10.27
N ASP A 177 5.82 -25.04 9.47
CA ASP A 177 6.76 -24.17 8.78
C ASP A 177 6.39 -23.90 7.32
N VAL A 178 5.39 -24.60 6.80
CA VAL A 178 4.97 -24.53 5.39
C VAL A 178 3.82 -23.54 5.25
N GLU A 179 3.94 -22.65 4.26
CA GLU A 179 2.94 -21.64 3.95
C GLU A 179 2.44 -21.78 2.51
N ILE A 180 1.13 -21.63 2.35
CA ILE A 180 0.48 -21.39 1.06
C ILE A 180 0.52 -19.90 0.80
N VAL A 181 1.11 -19.52 -0.33
CA VAL A 181 1.05 -18.16 -0.83
C VAL A 181 0.12 -18.13 -2.02
N ILE A 182 -0.93 -17.33 -1.93
CA ILE A 182 -2.04 -17.36 -2.89
C ILE A 182 -2.58 -15.96 -3.18
N ARG A 183 -2.74 -15.66 -4.46
CA ARG A 183 -3.67 -14.63 -4.94
C ARG A 183 -5.04 -15.30 -5.04
N PRO A 184 -5.98 -14.98 -4.13
CA PRO A 184 -7.28 -15.62 -4.13
C PRO A 184 -8.13 -15.11 -5.31
N ASN A 185 -9.43 -15.39 -5.34
CA ASN A 185 -10.29 -14.97 -6.45
C ASN A 185 -10.43 -13.45 -6.65
N ALA A 186 -9.86 -12.62 -5.76
CA ALA A 186 -9.71 -11.19 -5.94
C ALA A 186 -8.23 -10.82 -6.21
N PRO A 187 -7.94 -9.95 -7.19
CA PRO A 187 -6.58 -9.63 -7.63
C PRO A 187 -5.85 -8.60 -6.75
N THR A 188 -6.52 -8.08 -5.72
CA THR A 188 -6.09 -6.96 -4.87
C THR A 188 -5.28 -7.39 -3.65
N VAL A 189 -5.17 -8.69 -3.39
CA VAL A 189 -4.49 -9.23 -2.21
C VAL A 189 -3.64 -10.43 -2.56
N LEU A 190 -2.55 -10.59 -1.80
CA LEU A 190 -1.77 -11.82 -1.71
C LEU A 190 -1.84 -12.31 -0.27
N ASN A 191 -2.39 -13.50 -0.05
CA ASN A 191 -2.43 -14.13 1.26
C ASN A 191 -1.24 -15.07 1.43
N ILE A 192 -0.58 -15.00 2.59
CA ILE A 192 0.46 -15.95 3.04
C ILE A 192 -0.12 -16.67 4.26
N LEU A 193 -0.46 -17.95 4.10
CA LEU A 193 -1.29 -18.70 5.04
C LEU A 193 -0.58 -19.99 5.45
N GLY A 194 -0.34 -20.19 6.75
CA GLY A 194 0.20 -21.46 7.26
C GLY A 194 -0.75 -22.63 7.00
N LEU A 195 -0.21 -23.82 6.77
CA LEU A 195 -1.01 -25.04 6.57
C LEU A 195 -1.42 -25.70 7.89
N ALA A 196 -2.71 -26.02 8.04
CA ALA A 196 -3.24 -26.76 9.17
C ALA A 196 -3.35 -28.27 8.88
N LYS A 197 -3.83 -28.64 7.69
CA LYS A 197 -4.06 -30.03 7.29
C LYS A 197 -3.96 -30.18 5.77
N VAL A 198 -3.48 -31.34 5.31
CA VAL A 198 -3.49 -31.73 3.90
C VAL A 198 -4.05 -33.16 3.77
N ASP A 199 -5.01 -33.34 2.86
CA ASP A 199 -5.51 -34.61 2.38
C ASP A 199 -5.08 -34.76 0.91
N GLU A 200 -3.99 -35.51 0.69
CA GLU A 200 -3.39 -35.68 -0.64
C GLU A 200 -4.26 -36.51 -1.59
N GLU A 201 -5.07 -37.43 -1.06
CA GLU A 201 -5.97 -38.26 -1.88
C GLU A 201 -7.10 -37.42 -2.46
N LYS A 202 -7.70 -36.54 -1.64
CA LYS A 202 -8.74 -35.62 -2.06
C LYS A 202 -8.20 -34.35 -2.72
N CYS A 203 -6.89 -34.12 -2.63
CA CYS A 203 -6.21 -32.91 -3.06
C CYS A 203 -6.80 -31.64 -2.40
N ILE A 204 -7.00 -31.71 -1.08
CA ILE A 204 -7.56 -30.62 -0.27
C ILE A 204 -6.58 -30.24 0.82
N ALA A 205 -6.31 -28.95 0.96
CA ALA A 205 -5.57 -28.36 2.06
C ALA A 205 -6.48 -27.40 2.85
N THR A 206 -6.25 -27.33 4.15
CA THR A 206 -6.91 -26.37 5.05
C THR A 206 -5.85 -25.47 5.66
N THR A 207 -6.03 -24.16 5.54
CA THR A 207 -5.12 -23.16 6.13
C THR A 207 -5.41 -22.95 7.62
N LYS A 208 -4.43 -22.44 8.36
CA LYS A 208 -4.54 -22.14 9.81
C LYS A 208 -5.40 -20.92 10.08
N VAL A 209 -5.42 -19.97 9.14
CA VAL A 209 -6.22 -18.75 9.19
C VAL A 209 -7.00 -18.61 7.89
N ALA A 210 -8.19 -18.03 7.95
CA ALA A 210 -8.98 -17.75 6.75
C ALA A 210 -8.20 -16.83 5.81
N GLY A 211 -8.27 -17.07 4.49
CA GLY A 211 -7.92 -16.09 3.48
C GLY A 211 -8.85 -14.88 3.53
N THR A 212 -8.40 -13.75 2.97
CA THR A 212 -9.23 -12.54 2.83
C THR A 212 -10.45 -12.83 1.96
N TYR A 213 -10.23 -13.61 0.90
CA TYR A 213 -11.24 -14.09 -0.02
C TYR A 213 -11.15 -15.61 -0.16
N THR A 214 -12.15 -16.21 -0.82
CA THR A 214 -12.18 -17.65 -1.10
C THR A 214 -10.95 -18.06 -1.93
N LEU A 215 -10.32 -19.17 -1.55
CA LEU A 215 -9.06 -19.68 -2.11
C LEU A 215 -9.27 -20.38 -3.47
N LEU A 216 -9.79 -19.64 -4.44
CA LEU A 216 -10.09 -20.07 -5.80
C LEU A 216 -9.18 -19.36 -6.82
N GLU A 217 -9.26 -19.80 -8.08
CA GLU A 217 -8.55 -19.19 -9.21
C GLU A 217 -8.81 -17.69 -9.31
N CYS A 218 -7.72 -16.92 -9.42
CA CYS A 218 -7.75 -15.47 -9.62
C CYS A 218 -8.01 -15.15 -11.08
N ASN A 219 -9.21 -14.62 -11.39
CA ASN A 219 -9.64 -14.37 -12.77
C ASN A 219 -10.28 -12.98 -12.99
N HIS A 220 -10.29 -12.14 -11.96
CA HIS A 220 -10.86 -10.79 -12.01
C HIS A 220 -9.77 -9.77 -12.31
N PHE A 221 -9.93 -8.96 -13.37
CA PHE A 221 -9.02 -7.87 -13.78
C PHE A 221 -7.55 -8.26 -14.02
N VAL A 222 -7.29 -9.55 -14.18
CA VAL A 222 -5.94 -10.09 -14.38
C VAL A 222 -5.99 -11.18 -15.42
N ASP A 223 -5.00 -11.19 -16.30
CA ASP A 223 -5.06 -11.94 -17.55
C ASP A 223 -3.96 -12.99 -17.63
N ASN A 224 -4.27 -14.12 -18.26
CA ASN A 224 -3.33 -15.20 -18.54
C ASN A 224 -2.52 -15.66 -17.31
N ILE A 225 -3.12 -15.59 -16.12
CA ILE A 225 -2.47 -16.12 -14.92
C ILE A 225 -2.36 -17.64 -15.08
N SER A 226 -1.14 -18.13 -15.29
CA SER A 226 -0.83 -19.56 -15.29
C SER A 226 -0.61 -20.11 -13.88
N GLU A 227 -0.36 -19.23 -12.92
CA GLU A 227 -0.03 -19.56 -11.53
C GLU A 227 -0.57 -18.48 -10.58
N SER A 228 -1.43 -18.86 -9.62
CA SER A 228 -1.94 -17.93 -8.60
C SER A 228 -1.70 -18.42 -7.17
N CYS A 229 -1.11 -19.60 -7.02
CA CYS A 229 -0.83 -20.23 -5.73
C CYS A 229 0.50 -21.00 -5.78
N TRP A 230 1.26 -21.00 -4.70
CA TRP A 230 2.47 -21.82 -4.53
C TRP A 230 2.69 -22.16 -3.06
N VAL A 231 3.62 -23.09 -2.81
CA VAL A 231 4.04 -23.50 -1.48
C VAL A 231 5.42 -22.92 -1.20
N GLU A 232 5.60 -22.32 -0.03
CA GLU A 232 6.91 -21.87 0.44
C GLU A 232 7.46 -22.72 1.58
N ASN A 233 8.79 -22.67 1.71
CA ASN A 233 9.56 -23.25 2.80
C ASN A 233 9.55 -24.79 2.84
N ILE A 234 9.77 -25.41 1.68
CA ILE A 234 9.92 -26.87 1.53
C ILE A 234 11.27 -27.20 0.89
N LEU A 235 11.89 -28.30 1.31
CA LEU A 235 13.20 -28.73 0.78
C LEU A 235 13.12 -29.11 -0.70
N GLU A 236 12.00 -29.64 -1.18
CA GLU A 236 11.80 -29.93 -2.60
C GLU A 236 11.89 -28.72 -3.52
N ALA A 237 11.68 -27.52 -2.96
CA ALA A 237 11.73 -26.26 -3.68
C ALA A 237 13.06 -25.50 -3.49
N LEU A 238 14.01 -26.07 -2.73
CA LEU A 238 15.35 -25.51 -2.58
C LEU A 238 16.20 -25.97 -3.77
N ASP A 239 16.02 -25.30 -4.91
CA ASP A 239 16.53 -25.77 -6.21
C ASP A 239 17.39 -24.75 -6.95
N SER A 240 17.53 -23.53 -6.42
CA SER A 240 18.26 -22.44 -7.07
C SER A 240 19.15 -21.66 -6.08
N PRO A 241 20.27 -21.06 -6.53
CA PRO A 241 21.08 -20.17 -5.70
C PRO A 241 20.27 -19.00 -5.10
N GLY A 242 20.61 -18.61 -3.87
CA GLY A 242 19.93 -17.55 -3.13
C GLY A 242 18.63 -17.96 -2.44
N GLN A 243 18.30 -19.26 -2.44
CA GLN A 243 17.12 -19.80 -1.75
C GLN A 243 17.46 -20.45 -0.41
N TRP A 244 16.49 -20.46 0.51
CA TRP A 244 16.66 -21.08 1.82
C TRP A 244 15.37 -21.73 2.35
N VAL A 245 15.54 -22.66 3.31
CA VAL A 245 14.48 -23.37 4.03
C VAL A 245 14.78 -23.36 5.53
N LEU A 246 13.76 -23.07 6.34
CA LEU A 246 13.73 -23.22 7.79
C LEU A 246 13.09 -24.56 8.17
N ASP A 247 13.80 -25.34 8.99
CA ASP A 247 13.25 -26.48 9.72
C ASP A 247 13.31 -26.18 11.22
N SER A 248 12.29 -25.47 11.71
CA SER A 248 12.22 -24.99 13.09
C SER A 248 12.14 -26.14 14.10
N LYS A 249 11.53 -27.28 13.73
CA LYS A 249 11.47 -28.47 14.60
C LYS A 249 12.85 -29.08 14.86
N LYS A 250 13.79 -28.94 13.91
CA LYS A 250 15.17 -29.44 14.05
C LYS A 250 16.17 -28.35 14.43
N GLY A 251 15.72 -27.09 14.52
CA GLY A 251 16.61 -25.94 14.74
C GLY A 251 17.61 -25.72 13.60
N LYS A 252 17.23 -25.99 12.34
CA LYS A 252 18.15 -25.93 11.19
C LYS A 252 17.73 -24.93 10.13
N ILE A 253 18.73 -24.33 9.49
CA ILE A 253 18.60 -23.51 8.29
C ILE A 253 19.34 -24.21 7.15
N TYR A 254 18.67 -24.42 6.03
CA TYR A 254 19.24 -24.93 4.79
C TYR A 254 19.33 -23.80 3.77
N LEU A 255 20.48 -23.61 3.14
CA LEU A 255 20.74 -22.52 2.21
C LEU A 255 21.44 -23.06 0.98
N TRP A 256 20.96 -22.68 -0.21
CA TRP A 256 21.76 -22.76 -1.43
C TRP A 256 22.36 -21.37 -1.65
N PRO A 257 23.65 -21.14 -1.32
CA PRO A 257 24.26 -19.82 -1.42
C PRO A 257 24.39 -19.35 -2.88
N GLU A 258 24.39 -18.03 -3.10
CA GLU A 258 24.59 -17.47 -4.44
C GLU A 258 25.99 -17.76 -5.00
N ASN A 259 26.97 -17.86 -4.10
CA ASN A 259 28.36 -18.16 -4.40
C ASN A 259 28.73 -19.58 -3.91
N GLU A 260 29.99 -19.97 -4.08
CA GLU A 260 30.48 -21.29 -3.65
C GLU A 260 30.29 -21.55 -2.14
N TYR A 261 30.35 -20.48 -1.35
CA TYR A 261 30.23 -20.47 0.11
C TYR A 261 29.18 -19.44 0.55
N PRO A 262 28.46 -19.66 1.67
CA PRO A 262 27.63 -18.63 2.30
C PRO A 262 28.47 -17.39 2.65
N GLY A 263 27.94 -16.20 2.37
CA GLY A 263 28.49 -14.92 2.80
C GLY A 263 28.19 -14.62 4.27
N ASN A 264 28.07 -13.34 4.63
CA ASN A 264 27.56 -12.96 5.94
C ASN A 264 26.04 -13.21 5.96
N ILE A 265 25.62 -14.28 6.62
CA ILE A 265 24.21 -14.64 6.76
C ILE A 265 23.66 -14.15 8.09
N THR A 266 22.55 -13.41 8.03
CA THR A 266 21.82 -12.98 9.23
C THR A 266 20.33 -13.34 9.14
N VAL A 267 19.74 -13.67 10.28
CA VAL A 267 18.28 -13.81 10.48
C VAL A 267 17.75 -12.64 11.29
N PRO A 268 16.47 -12.25 11.15
CA PRO A 268 15.93 -11.15 11.92
C PRO A 268 15.63 -11.56 13.37
N GLY A 269 16.16 -10.78 14.32
CA GLY A 269 15.82 -10.85 15.73
C GLY A 269 14.51 -10.15 16.07
N LEU A 270 14.10 -9.14 15.27
CA LEU A 270 12.94 -8.28 15.52
C LEU A 270 12.20 -7.96 14.23
N THR A 271 10.95 -7.51 14.37
CA THR A 271 10.19 -6.86 13.30
C THR A 271 10.18 -5.35 13.49
N GLU A 272 10.04 -4.89 14.75
CA GLU A 272 10.00 -3.48 15.15
C GLU A 272 11.28 -3.11 15.89
N LEU A 273 12.03 -2.12 15.35
CA LEU A 273 13.30 -1.68 15.94
C LEU A 273 13.05 -0.54 16.93
N ILE A 274 12.34 0.51 16.49
CA ILE A 274 12.06 1.70 17.31
C ILE A 274 10.55 1.87 17.47
N ARG A 275 10.11 2.06 18.71
CA ARG A 275 8.73 2.45 19.02
C ARG A 275 8.70 3.77 19.79
N ILE A 276 8.00 4.75 19.26
CA ILE A 276 7.75 6.06 19.85
C ILE A 276 6.30 6.04 20.34
N GLU A 277 6.10 5.89 21.65
CA GLU A 277 4.80 5.58 22.23
C GLU A 277 4.38 6.55 23.35
N GLY A 278 3.24 7.21 23.16
CA GLY A 278 2.58 7.95 24.23
C GLY A 278 1.71 7.06 25.13
N ASP A 279 1.33 7.59 26.27
CA ASP A 279 0.44 6.96 27.25
C ASP A 279 -1.02 7.18 26.84
N GLU A 280 -1.55 6.21 26.10
CA GLU A 280 -2.95 6.19 25.67
C GLU A 280 -3.93 6.11 26.86
N GLU A 281 -3.58 5.37 27.92
CA GLU A 281 -4.47 5.16 29.08
C GLU A 281 -4.76 6.49 29.78
N ASN A 282 -3.75 7.34 29.90
CA ASN A 282 -3.87 8.67 30.50
C ASN A 282 -4.06 9.80 29.46
N ASN A 283 -4.17 9.46 28.17
CA ASN A 283 -4.32 10.41 27.06
C ASN A 283 -3.19 11.46 27.03
N ILE A 284 -1.93 11.00 27.15
CA ILE A 284 -0.73 11.83 27.11
C ILE A 284 0.12 11.42 25.90
N PRO A 285 0.08 12.16 24.78
CA PRO A 285 0.93 11.87 23.66
C PRO A 285 2.41 12.12 23.99
N ILE A 286 3.29 11.31 23.40
CA ILE A 286 4.71 11.65 23.35
C ILE A 286 4.91 12.74 22.30
N GLN A 287 5.76 13.74 22.58
CA GLN A 287 5.93 14.89 21.70
C GLN A 287 7.39 15.26 21.43
N GLY A 288 7.66 15.78 20.23
CA GLY A 288 8.91 16.49 19.92
C GLY A 288 10.17 15.62 19.84
N LEU A 289 10.01 14.34 19.50
CA LEU A 289 11.12 13.42 19.29
C LEU A 289 11.49 13.33 17.80
N ASN A 290 12.76 13.53 17.48
CA ASN A 290 13.24 13.67 16.11
C ASN A 290 14.37 12.69 15.80
N PHE A 291 14.26 11.94 14.70
CA PHE A 291 15.30 11.05 14.19
C PHE A 291 15.75 11.50 12.82
N LYS A 292 17.08 11.62 12.62
CA LYS A 292 17.63 12.20 11.40
C LYS A 292 18.83 11.45 10.84
N GLY A 293 18.82 11.14 9.54
CA GLY A 293 19.99 10.59 8.85
C GLY A 293 20.33 9.13 9.20
N LEU A 294 19.39 8.38 9.78
CA LEU A 294 19.65 7.04 10.32
C LEU A 294 19.23 5.94 9.33
N GLY A 295 19.98 4.83 9.31
CA GLY A 295 19.62 3.62 8.58
C GLY A 295 18.85 2.61 9.45
N PHE A 296 17.84 1.95 8.90
CA PHE A 296 17.09 0.86 9.54
C PHE A 296 16.92 -0.33 8.59
N THR A 297 17.26 -1.54 9.04
CA THR A 297 17.31 -2.71 8.16
C THR A 297 17.07 -4.06 8.87
N GLN A 298 16.87 -5.10 8.06
CA GLN A 298 16.87 -6.51 8.47
C GLN A 298 15.80 -6.91 9.50
N GLY A 299 14.66 -6.20 9.52
CA GLY A 299 13.49 -6.61 10.29
C GLY A 299 12.79 -7.82 9.65
N ASP A 300 12.08 -8.62 10.45
CA ASP A 300 11.30 -9.73 9.91
C ASP A 300 9.99 -9.26 9.26
N ARG A 301 9.22 -10.18 8.66
CA ARG A 301 7.79 -9.95 8.38
C ARG A 301 6.90 -10.49 9.50
N THR A 302 5.71 -9.91 9.67
CA THR A 302 4.69 -10.40 10.60
C THR A 302 3.78 -11.41 9.92
N SER A 303 3.55 -12.57 10.52
CA SER A 303 2.54 -13.53 10.03
C SER A 303 1.14 -13.23 10.55
N LEU A 304 0.15 -13.50 9.70
CA LEU A 304 -1.26 -13.35 10.04
C LEU A 304 -1.74 -14.42 11.02
N THR A 305 -2.51 -14.01 12.02
CA THR A 305 -3.16 -14.85 13.03
C THR A 305 -4.67 -14.60 13.03
N GLU A 306 -5.44 -15.53 13.63
CA GLU A 306 -6.90 -15.35 13.74
C GLU A 306 -7.25 -14.09 14.53
N ASP A 307 -6.47 -13.70 15.53
CA ASP A 307 -6.78 -12.57 16.41
C ASP A 307 -6.50 -11.20 15.80
N ASP A 308 -5.72 -11.15 14.71
CA ASP A 308 -5.36 -9.89 14.09
C ASP A 308 -6.57 -9.12 13.55
N ALA A 309 -6.51 -7.81 13.71
CA ALA A 309 -7.34 -6.85 13.02
C ALA A 309 -6.53 -6.23 11.88
N THR A 310 -7.22 -5.75 10.85
CA THR A 310 -6.57 -5.25 9.64
C THR A 310 -7.22 -3.99 9.12
N ALA A 311 -6.45 -3.19 8.39
CA ALA A 311 -6.96 -2.12 7.55
C ALA A 311 -7.50 -2.71 6.23
N GLN A 312 -8.38 -1.94 5.59
CA GLN A 312 -9.13 -2.25 4.37
C GLN A 312 -8.53 -3.36 3.48
N HIS A 313 -9.35 -4.37 3.15
CA HIS A 313 -8.95 -5.55 2.34
C HIS A 313 -7.78 -6.37 2.90
N GLU A 314 -7.41 -6.16 4.17
CA GLU A 314 -6.21 -6.74 4.77
C GLU A 314 -4.91 -6.27 4.13
N TRP A 315 -4.93 -5.06 3.54
CA TRP A 315 -3.73 -4.46 2.95
C TRP A 315 -2.66 -4.11 3.97
N GLU A 316 -3.05 -3.94 5.24
CA GLU A 316 -2.13 -3.68 6.33
C GLU A 316 -2.72 -4.18 7.67
N PHE A 317 -1.85 -4.51 8.62
CA PHE A 317 -2.27 -4.85 9.99
C PHE A 317 -2.72 -3.60 10.76
N TYR A 318 -3.74 -3.74 11.60
CA TYR A 318 -4.21 -2.69 12.51
C TYR A 318 -3.52 -2.80 13.87
N ASP A 319 -3.00 -1.68 14.38
CA ASP A 319 -2.31 -1.55 15.68
C ASP A 319 -1.29 -2.68 15.98
N LYS A 320 -0.49 -3.07 14.97
CA LYS A 320 0.49 -4.16 15.08
C LYS A 320 1.91 -3.63 14.94
N GLY A 321 2.83 -4.10 15.78
CA GLY A 321 4.26 -3.79 15.69
C GLY A 321 4.93 -4.50 14.52
N ASN A 322 4.62 -4.07 13.29
CA ASN A 322 5.13 -4.69 12.06
C ASN A 322 5.98 -3.75 11.20
N ALA A 323 6.56 -2.68 11.79
CA ALA A 323 7.37 -1.72 11.07
C ALA A 323 8.72 -1.45 11.73
N LEU A 324 9.73 -1.09 10.93
CA LEU A 324 11.06 -0.74 11.43
C LEU A 324 11.00 0.40 12.46
N VAL A 325 10.25 1.46 12.14
CA VAL A 325 9.98 2.58 13.05
C VAL A 325 8.49 2.81 13.17
N ARG A 326 7.99 2.86 14.42
CA ARG A 326 6.56 3.01 14.71
C ARG A 326 6.31 4.16 15.67
N LEU A 327 5.47 5.10 15.26
CA LEU A 327 4.88 6.14 16.08
C LEU A 327 3.48 5.69 16.48
N ARG A 328 3.16 5.72 17.78
CA ARG A 328 1.86 5.36 18.33
C ARG A 328 1.52 6.35 19.43
N PHE A 329 0.39 7.05 19.33
CA PHE A 329 0.05 8.07 20.34
C PHE A 329 1.10 9.21 20.42
N ALA A 330 1.50 9.75 19.26
CA ALA A 330 2.63 10.67 19.11
C ALA A 330 2.27 11.98 18.39
N GLU A 331 2.84 13.11 18.83
CA GLU A 331 2.65 14.41 18.19
C GLU A 331 3.96 15.13 17.92
N HIS A 332 4.00 15.98 16.90
CA HIS A 332 5.15 16.83 16.58
C HIS A 332 6.50 16.07 16.51
N CYS A 333 6.49 14.78 16.19
CA CYS A 333 7.69 13.97 16.02
C CYS A 333 8.13 13.98 14.55
N SER A 334 9.42 13.71 14.30
CA SER A 334 9.93 13.66 12.92
C SER A 334 10.87 12.49 12.66
N ILE A 335 10.76 11.95 11.44
CA ILE A 335 11.68 10.98 10.84
C ILE A 335 12.17 11.62 9.54
N GLU A 336 13.40 12.12 9.55
CA GLU A 336 13.93 12.97 8.48
C GLU A 336 15.21 12.39 7.87
N ASP A 337 15.36 12.46 6.55
CA ASP A 337 16.58 12.07 5.84
C ASP A 337 17.08 10.63 6.19
N CYS A 338 16.19 9.75 6.67
CA CYS A 338 16.53 8.39 7.07
C CYS A 338 16.47 7.42 5.88
N ARG A 339 17.11 6.26 6.03
CA ARG A 339 17.10 5.18 5.05
C ARG A 339 16.50 3.92 5.64
N PHE A 340 15.46 3.39 5.00
CA PHE A 340 14.82 2.11 5.36
C PHE A 340 15.08 1.13 4.23
N PHE A 341 15.75 0.01 4.51
CA PHE A 341 16.18 -0.88 3.43
C PHE A 341 16.26 -2.35 3.83
N HIS A 342 16.02 -3.24 2.86
CA HIS A 342 16.15 -4.70 3.00
C HIS A 342 15.53 -5.22 4.30
N SER A 343 14.20 -5.14 4.41
CA SER A 343 13.46 -5.54 5.62
C SER A 343 12.11 -6.17 5.28
N GLY A 344 11.66 -7.15 6.08
CA GLY A 344 10.43 -7.92 5.86
C GLY A 344 9.11 -7.20 6.14
N GLY A 345 9.11 -6.24 7.06
CA GLY A 345 7.92 -5.52 7.51
C GLY A 345 7.67 -4.23 6.73
N THR A 346 6.89 -3.33 7.34
CA THR A 346 6.63 -1.96 6.88
C THR A 346 7.81 -1.05 7.27
N ALA A 347 8.08 0.04 6.56
CA ALA A 347 9.18 0.93 6.95
C ALA A 347 8.79 1.86 8.10
N VAL A 348 7.72 2.65 7.93
CA VAL A 348 7.26 3.62 8.94
C VAL A 348 5.75 3.52 9.18
N ARG A 349 5.34 3.56 10.45
CA ARG A 349 3.93 3.59 10.86
C ARG A 349 3.60 4.77 11.78
N LEU A 350 2.43 5.37 11.56
CA LEU A 350 1.78 6.34 12.44
C LEU A 350 0.43 5.79 12.85
N ASP A 351 0.37 5.18 14.04
CA ASP A 351 -0.80 4.45 14.52
C ASP A 351 -1.61 5.23 15.57
N LEU A 352 -2.92 5.01 15.52
CA LEU A 352 -3.92 5.52 16.45
C LEU A 352 -3.92 7.04 16.51
N HIS A 353 -3.58 7.65 17.65
CA HIS A 353 -3.41 9.09 17.77
C HIS A 353 -2.04 9.49 17.22
N CYS A 354 -2.01 10.17 16.08
CA CYS A 354 -0.78 10.72 15.52
C CYS A 354 -1.10 12.08 14.90
N GLN A 355 -0.54 13.17 15.45
CA GLN A 355 -0.80 14.52 14.97
C GLN A 355 0.44 15.33 14.69
N GLU A 356 0.42 16.06 13.57
CA GLU A 356 1.49 17.01 13.23
C GLU A 356 2.90 16.40 13.12
N ASN A 357 2.97 15.10 12.87
CA ASN A 357 4.24 14.40 12.68
C ASN A 357 4.76 14.60 11.24
N LYS A 358 6.07 14.45 11.07
CA LYS A 358 6.77 14.67 9.80
C LYS A 358 7.56 13.44 9.39
N ILE A 359 7.26 12.89 8.22
CA ILE A 359 8.06 11.86 7.56
C ILE A 359 8.62 12.47 6.28
N VAL A 360 9.87 12.92 6.34
CA VAL A 360 10.44 13.86 5.35
C VAL A 360 11.73 13.36 4.74
N ASN A 361 11.84 13.42 3.41
CA ASN A 361 13.07 13.14 2.65
C ASN A 361 13.70 11.77 2.91
N ASN A 362 12.90 10.77 3.32
CA ASN A 362 13.42 9.44 3.57
C ASN A 362 13.59 8.64 2.28
N ARG A 363 14.57 7.75 2.26
CA ARG A 363 14.74 6.72 1.22
C ARG A 363 14.23 5.38 1.73
N ILE A 364 13.22 4.82 1.07
CA ILE A 364 12.56 3.57 1.46
C ILE A 364 12.66 2.58 0.30
N GLU A 365 13.41 1.49 0.50
CA GLU A 365 13.75 0.58 -0.60
C GLU A 365 13.83 -0.91 -0.20
N TYR A 366 13.37 -1.82 -1.06
CA TYR A 366 13.46 -3.26 -0.82
C TYR A 366 12.76 -3.69 0.49
N ILE A 367 11.53 -3.21 0.66
CA ILE A 367 10.70 -3.42 1.85
C ILE A 367 9.66 -4.50 1.55
N GLY A 368 9.45 -5.41 2.51
CA GLY A 368 8.56 -6.56 2.34
C GLY A 368 7.09 -6.17 2.36
N ALA A 369 6.73 -5.12 3.09
CA ALA A 369 5.36 -4.59 3.20
C ALA A 369 5.29 -3.12 2.75
N THR A 370 4.39 -2.34 3.35
CA THR A 370 4.10 -0.93 3.00
C THR A 370 5.31 -0.04 3.24
N GLY A 371 5.49 1.00 2.43
CA GLY A 371 6.49 2.04 2.71
C GLY A 371 6.10 2.82 3.97
N ILE A 372 5.06 3.64 3.86
CA ILE A 372 4.56 4.47 4.96
C ILE A 372 3.07 4.20 5.19
N PHE A 373 2.70 3.85 6.42
CA PHE A 373 1.31 3.63 6.82
C PHE A 373 0.84 4.64 7.89
N LEU A 374 -0.30 5.26 7.67
CA LEU A 374 -1.00 6.11 8.65
C LEU A 374 -2.33 5.42 8.96
N GLY A 375 -2.49 4.92 10.18
CA GLY A 375 -3.68 4.19 10.62
C GLY A 375 -4.29 4.83 11.84
N GLY A 376 -5.45 5.48 11.72
CA GLY A 376 -6.22 5.93 12.89
C GLY A 376 -6.90 4.79 13.62
N TYR A 377 -7.80 5.12 14.55
CA TYR A 377 -8.51 4.18 15.40
C TYR A 377 -9.52 3.26 14.69
N GLY A 378 -9.64 3.37 13.37
CA GLY A 378 -10.65 2.67 12.57
C GLY A 378 -12.07 3.22 12.78
N PRO A 379 -13.09 2.48 12.34
CA PRO A 379 -14.49 2.91 12.36
C PRO A 379 -14.98 3.28 13.76
N GLY A 380 -15.25 4.57 13.98
CA GLY A 380 -15.63 5.14 15.28
C GLY A 380 -15.93 6.63 15.13
N LEU A 381 -16.04 7.36 16.24
CA LEU A 381 -16.17 8.83 16.24
C LEU A 381 -14.82 9.53 16.53
N THR A 382 -13.80 8.75 16.87
CA THR A 382 -12.49 9.24 17.27
C THR A 382 -11.63 9.61 16.06
N ASN A 383 -11.46 10.91 15.80
CA ASN A 383 -10.63 11.46 14.70
C ASN A 383 -9.38 12.20 15.20
N VAL A 384 -8.31 11.43 15.46
CA VAL A 384 -7.08 11.94 16.09
C VAL A 384 -5.79 11.49 15.40
N ASN A 385 -5.89 10.77 14.27
CA ASN A 385 -4.78 10.63 13.34
C ASN A 385 -4.96 11.70 12.26
N LYS A 386 -4.21 12.80 12.32
CA LYS A 386 -4.44 13.91 11.40
C LYS A 386 -3.29 14.91 11.33
N ASN A 387 -3.33 15.81 10.34
CA ASN A 387 -2.35 16.90 10.18
C ASN A 387 -0.90 16.42 10.01
N ASN A 388 -0.67 15.16 9.60
CA ASN A 388 0.68 14.64 9.39
C ASN A 388 1.20 15.05 8.01
N LYS A 389 2.52 15.12 7.89
CA LYS A 389 3.23 15.59 6.67
C LYS A 389 4.15 14.50 6.16
N ILE A 390 3.84 13.97 4.98
CA ILE A 390 4.61 12.95 4.26
C ILE A 390 5.21 13.61 3.02
N ILE A 391 6.44 14.11 3.12
CA ILE A 391 7.00 15.05 2.15
C ILE A 391 8.35 14.58 1.60
N GLY A 392 8.53 14.61 0.28
CA GLY A 392 9.87 14.46 -0.31
C GLY A 392 10.46 13.05 -0.23
N ASN A 393 9.68 12.03 0.14
CA ASN A 393 10.20 10.68 0.31
C ASN A 393 10.40 10.00 -1.05
N HIS A 394 11.47 9.21 -1.16
CA HIS A 394 11.74 8.35 -2.30
C HIS A 394 11.45 6.90 -1.93
N ILE A 395 10.39 6.33 -2.49
CA ILE A 395 9.85 5.01 -2.12
C ILE A 395 9.87 4.10 -3.34
N HIS A 396 10.59 2.99 -3.28
CA HIS A 396 10.59 2.02 -4.37
C HIS A 396 10.86 0.59 -3.95
N HIS A 397 10.45 -0.38 -4.77
CA HIS A 397 10.62 -1.81 -4.44
C HIS A 397 10.05 -2.12 -3.06
N VAL A 398 8.80 -1.70 -2.83
CA VAL A 398 8.02 -2.01 -1.62
C VAL A 398 6.94 -3.04 -1.95
N GLY A 399 6.45 -3.75 -0.93
CA GLY A 399 5.56 -4.88 -1.12
C GLY A 399 6.24 -6.09 -1.75
N GLU A 400 7.54 -6.29 -1.55
CA GLU A 400 8.28 -7.43 -2.13
C GLU A 400 7.84 -8.78 -1.55
N ILE A 401 7.26 -8.81 -0.34
CA ILE A 401 6.69 -10.02 0.26
C ILE A 401 5.16 -9.95 0.23
N TYR A 402 4.58 -8.89 0.79
CA TYR A 402 3.16 -8.61 0.71
C TYR A 402 2.90 -7.79 -0.54
N TRP A 403 2.63 -8.47 -1.66
CA TRP A 403 2.47 -7.81 -2.96
C TRP A 403 1.36 -6.76 -3.01
N HIS A 404 0.44 -6.80 -2.06
CA HIS A 404 -0.68 -5.87 -1.92
C HIS A 404 -0.34 -4.59 -1.15
N SER A 405 0.87 -4.50 -0.58
CA SER A 405 1.33 -3.31 0.09
C SER A 405 1.63 -2.18 -0.90
N MET A 406 1.60 -0.95 -0.40
CA MET A 406 1.66 0.27 -1.20
C MET A 406 2.87 1.13 -0.85
N GLY A 407 3.15 2.15 -1.69
CA GLY A 407 4.10 3.19 -1.35
C GLY A 407 3.68 3.94 -0.09
N ILE A 408 2.49 4.52 -0.11
CA ILE A 408 1.88 5.24 1.02
C ILE A 408 0.43 4.76 1.19
N PHE A 409 0.05 4.37 2.40
CA PHE A 409 -1.31 3.99 2.75
C PHE A 409 -1.83 4.82 3.92
N VAL A 410 -2.92 5.56 3.70
CA VAL A 410 -3.65 6.34 4.70
C VAL A 410 -4.99 5.66 4.95
N TRP A 411 -5.24 5.29 6.20
CA TRP A 411 -6.47 4.66 6.64
C TRP A 411 -7.00 5.29 7.93
N HIS A 412 -8.19 5.91 7.89
CA HIS A 412 -8.75 6.67 9.02
C HIS A 412 -7.80 7.76 9.53
N SER A 413 -7.24 8.54 8.60
CA SER A 413 -6.41 9.71 8.93
C SER A 413 -6.76 10.90 8.04
N SER A 414 -6.92 12.08 8.65
CA SER A 414 -7.48 13.28 8.01
C SER A 414 -6.51 14.46 7.97
N ASP A 415 -6.81 15.46 7.15
CA ASP A 415 -6.06 16.73 7.10
C ASP A 415 -4.55 16.56 6.81
N ASN A 416 -4.14 15.44 6.22
CA ASN A 416 -2.72 15.17 5.96
C ASN A 416 -2.24 15.85 4.68
N VAL A 417 -0.94 16.14 4.62
CA VAL A 417 -0.26 16.59 3.40
C VAL A 417 0.69 15.51 2.92
N ILE A 418 0.46 15.00 1.71
CA ILE A 418 1.28 14.02 1.02
C ILE A 418 1.83 14.69 -0.23
N SER A 419 3.05 15.24 -0.12
CA SER A 419 3.60 16.11 -1.15
C SER A 419 4.97 15.72 -1.63
N SER A 420 5.24 15.92 -2.93
CA SER A 420 6.60 15.85 -3.49
C SER A 420 7.30 14.49 -3.29
N ASN A 421 6.54 13.41 -3.12
CA ASN A 421 7.10 12.07 -3.01
C ASN A 421 7.33 11.47 -4.40
N LYS A 422 8.37 10.63 -4.53
CA LYS A 422 8.67 9.85 -5.72
C LYS A 422 8.43 8.38 -5.42
N ILE A 423 7.44 7.76 -6.07
CA ILE A 423 7.00 6.39 -5.79
C ILE A 423 7.07 5.55 -7.06
N HIS A 424 7.84 4.46 -7.05
CA HIS A 424 7.95 3.61 -8.24
C HIS A 424 8.44 2.18 -7.99
N HIS A 425 8.28 1.30 -8.97
CA HIS A 425 8.57 -0.14 -8.86
C HIS A 425 7.84 -0.77 -7.66
N THR A 426 6.50 -0.71 -7.65
CA THR A 426 5.68 -1.32 -6.59
C THR A 426 4.75 -2.38 -7.17
N ASN A 427 4.56 -3.47 -6.43
CA ASN A 427 3.74 -4.59 -6.89
C ASN A 427 2.24 -4.26 -6.95
N TYR A 428 1.79 -3.28 -6.17
CA TYR A 428 0.42 -2.74 -6.16
C TYR A 428 0.43 -1.20 -6.24
N SER A 429 -0.58 -0.54 -5.69
CA SER A 429 -0.84 0.90 -5.85
C SER A 429 0.25 1.81 -5.28
N GLY A 430 0.38 3.02 -5.83
CA GLY A 430 1.32 4.03 -5.36
C GLY A 430 0.89 4.66 -4.03
N ILE A 431 -0.21 5.41 -4.07
CA ILE A 431 -0.83 6.06 -2.90
C ILE A 431 -2.27 5.57 -2.76
N VAL A 432 -2.64 5.14 -1.55
CA VAL A 432 -4.02 4.85 -1.20
C VAL A 432 -4.46 5.66 0.00
N VAL A 433 -5.66 6.20 -0.09
CA VAL A 433 -6.34 6.90 1.00
C VAL A 433 -7.72 6.27 1.14
N SER A 434 -7.99 5.60 2.26
CA SER A 434 -9.27 4.94 2.44
C SER A 434 -9.86 5.02 3.83
N GLY A 435 -11.19 4.99 3.90
CA GLY A 435 -11.91 4.75 5.14
C GLY A 435 -12.34 3.30 5.23
N SER A 436 -13.56 3.08 5.72
CA SER A 436 -14.14 1.76 5.92
C SER A 436 -15.44 1.56 5.18
N ARG A 437 -15.58 0.37 4.60
CA ARG A 437 -16.77 -0.03 3.89
C ARG A 437 -17.99 0.02 4.82
N PRO A 438 -19.12 0.58 4.39
CA PRO A 438 -20.31 0.68 5.23
C PRO A 438 -20.83 -0.67 5.76
N SER A 439 -20.59 -1.77 5.04
CA SER A 439 -20.95 -3.13 5.48
C SER A 439 -20.27 -3.54 6.78
N LEU A 440 -19.16 -2.90 7.15
CA LEU A 440 -18.42 -3.17 8.39
C LEU A 440 -19.11 -2.59 9.61
N PHE A 441 -20.09 -1.69 9.44
CA PHE A 441 -20.79 -1.10 10.57
C PHE A 441 -21.92 -2.01 11.12
N GLY A 442 -22.49 -2.90 10.30
CA GLY A 442 -23.56 -3.84 10.68
C GLY A 442 -23.08 -5.09 11.43
N SER A 443 -23.99 -5.80 12.10
CA SER A 443 -23.75 -7.07 12.80
C SER A 443 -23.95 -8.32 11.93
N CYS A 444 -24.67 -8.21 10.80
CA CYS A 444 -24.94 -9.30 9.85
C CYS A 444 -23.67 -9.90 9.20
N ARG A 445 -23.25 -11.08 9.70
CA ARG A 445 -22.09 -11.86 9.23
C ARG A 445 -22.35 -12.74 8.00
N ASN A 446 -23.57 -12.73 7.46
CA ASN A 446 -24.03 -13.66 6.41
C ASN A 446 -24.24 -12.98 5.04
N THR A 447 -23.79 -11.74 4.87
CA THR A 447 -23.94 -11.05 3.58
C THR A 447 -22.82 -11.48 2.62
N ARG A 448 -23.12 -11.50 1.32
CA ARG A 448 -22.12 -11.71 0.26
C ARG A 448 -20.95 -10.72 0.40
N LEU A 449 -21.21 -9.49 0.87
CA LEU A 449 -20.19 -8.47 1.15
C LEU A 449 -19.28 -8.84 2.34
N PHE A 450 -19.81 -9.43 3.41
CA PHE A 450 -19.03 -9.89 4.58
C PHE A 450 -18.13 -11.10 4.24
N VAL A 451 -18.59 -12.01 3.37
CA VAL A 451 -17.79 -13.16 2.90
C VAL A 451 -16.66 -12.72 1.95
N HIS A 452 -16.84 -11.58 1.26
CA HIS A 452 -15.86 -11.03 0.31
C HIS A 452 -14.96 -9.92 0.90
N HIS A 453 -15.15 -9.48 2.14
CA HIS A 453 -14.34 -8.40 2.74
C HIS A 453 -13.94 -8.88 4.13
N GLY A 454 -12.68 -9.30 4.27
CA GLY A 454 -12.22 -10.19 5.33
C GLY A 454 -12.77 -9.88 6.74
N PRO A 455 -13.10 -10.91 7.53
CA PRO A 455 -13.73 -10.76 8.85
C PRO A 455 -12.86 -9.98 9.87
N ARG A 456 -11.59 -9.68 9.53
CA ARG A 456 -10.63 -9.03 10.41
C ARG A 456 -10.69 -7.50 10.39
N GLU A 457 -11.14 -6.87 9.29
CA GLU A 457 -11.32 -5.41 9.27
C GLU A 457 -12.40 -4.97 10.28
N PHE A 458 -13.44 -5.79 10.42
CA PHE A 458 -14.50 -5.59 11.42
C PHE A 458 -13.97 -5.46 12.85
N LYS A 459 -12.84 -6.11 13.17
CA LYS A 459 -12.26 -6.11 14.53
C LYS A 459 -11.64 -4.77 14.92
N ALA A 460 -11.30 -3.93 13.94
CA ALA A 460 -10.82 -2.57 14.19
C ALA A 460 -11.95 -1.57 14.50
N SER A 461 -13.22 -1.99 14.46
CA SER A 461 -14.36 -1.10 14.69
C SER A 461 -14.59 -0.80 16.18
N ARG A 462 -14.67 0.48 16.54
CA ARG A 462 -15.01 0.99 17.88
C ARG A 462 -16.52 0.99 18.10
N ARG A 463 -17.09 -0.21 18.29
CA ARG A 463 -18.55 -0.45 18.39
C ARG A 463 -19.26 0.39 19.46
N ASN A 464 -18.58 0.68 20.56
CA ASN A 464 -19.09 1.55 21.63
C ASN A 464 -19.37 2.98 21.18
N GLU A 465 -18.77 3.44 20.08
CA GLU A 465 -18.96 4.79 19.52
C GLU A 465 -20.01 4.84 18.41
N LEU A 466 -20.40 3.67 17.85
CA LEU A 466 -21.29 3.59 16.70
C LEU A 466 -22.78 3.60 17.08
N GLY A 467 -23.13 3.42 18.35
CA GLY A 467 -24.51 3.28 18.82
C GLY A 467 -25.08 1.86 18.63
N PRO A 468 -26.42 1.67 18.70
CA PRO A 468 -27.06 0.35 18.72
C PRO A 468 -26.86 -0.42 17.40
N ALA A 469 -26.59 -1.73 17.52
CA ALA A 469 -26.24 -2.60 16.39
C ALA A 469 -27.39 -2.80 15.39
N GLU A 470 -28.65 -2.84 15.87
CA GLU A 470 -29.84 -3.07 15.06
C GLU A 470 -30.03 -1.97 14.00
N LYS A 471 -29.56 -0.76 14.31
CA LYS A 471 -29.59 0.37 13.39
C LYS A 471 -28.64 0.16 12.21
N TRP A 472 -27.48 -0.43 12.47
CA TRP A 472 -26.50 -0.74 11.44
C TRP A 472 -26.85 -1.99 10.64
N ASP A 473 -27.55 -2.94 11.23
CA ASP A 473 -28.13 -4.06 10.49
C ASP A 473 -29.15 -3.59 9.46
N ALA A 474 -30.06 -2.69 9.85
CA ALA A 474 -31.01 -2.10 8.92
C ALA A 474 -30.33 -1.34 7.77
N ILE A 475 -29.20 -0.68 8.04
CA ILE A 475 -28.41 0.02 7.02
C ILE A 475 -27.70 -1.00 6.11
N SER A 476 -27.06 -2.01 6.68
CA SER A 476 -26.40 -3.08 5.93
C SER A 476 -27.37 -3.83 5.02
N ASP A 477 -28.57 -4.11 5.52
CA ASP A 477 -29.66 -4.72 4.74
C ASP A 477 -30.16 -3.79 3.64
N ALA A 478 -30.38 -2.50 3.94
CA ALA A 478 -30.71 -1.52 2.91
C ALA A 478 -29.63 -1.48 1.82
N MET A 479 -28.37 -1.53 2.19
CA MET A 479 -27.25 -1.54 1.25
C MET A 479 -27.17 -2.80 0.37
N ASN A 480 -27.61 -3.96 0.86
CA ASN A 480 -27.74 -5.16 0.03
C ASN A 480 -28.80 -5.01 -1.08
N HIS A 481 -29.70 -4.03 -0.96
CA HIS A 481 -30.78 -3.75 -1.90
C HIS A 481 -30.62 -2.42 -2.68
N ILE A 482 -29.68 -1.57 -2.26
CA ILE A 482 -29.33 -0.35 -3.00
C ILE A 482 -28.32 -0.72 -4.08
N TYR A 483 -28.76 -0.74 -5.34
CA TYR A 483 -27.82 -0.53 -6.43
C TYR A 483 -27.23 0.88 -6.26
N PRO A 484 -25.90 1.06 -6.13
CA PRO A 484 -25.27 2.32 -5.75
C PRO A 484 -25.49 3.50 -6.74
N ASP A 485 -26.25 3.29 -7.81
CA ASP A 485 -26.20 4.14 -9.00
C ASP A 485 -27.45 4.99 -9.23
N SER A 486 -28.45 5.01 -8.33
CA SER A 486 -29.72 5.69 -8.67
C SER A 486 -30.79 5.88 -7.57
N THR A 487 -30.46 6.11 -6.29
CA THR A 487 -31.51 6.31 -5.27
C THR A 487 -31.19 7.35 -4.19
N ASP A 488 -32.23 7.97 -3.62
CA ASP A 488 -32.12 8.81 -2.42
C ASP A 488 -31.57 8.03 -1.22
N GLU A 489 -31.81 6.72 -1.19
CA GLU A 489 -31.30 5.81 -0.15
C GLU A 489 -29.76 5.80 -0.12
N PHE A 490 -29.08 5.84 -1.26
CA PHE A 490 -27.62 5.91 -1.30
C PHE A 490 -27.08 7.19 -0.64
N LYS A 491 -27.72 8.33 -0.89
CA LYS A 491 -27.36 9.60 -0.23
C LYS A 491 -27.54 9.54 1.27
N LYS A 492 -28.66 8.97 1.73
CA LYS A 492 -28.95 8.77 3.15
C LYS A 492 -27.85 7.93 3.80
N VAL A 493 -27.42 6.85 3.15
CA VAL A 493 -26.33 5.99 3.61
C VAL A 493 -25.01 6.77 3.69
N ILE A 494 -24.59 7.45 2.62
CA ILE A 494 -23.32 8.22 2.63
C ILE A 494 -23.32 9.28 3.73
N ASN A 495 -24.37 10.10 3.84
CA ASN A 495 -24.44 11.15 4.86
C ASN A 495 -24.42 10.56 6.28
N TYR A 496 -24.90 9.33 6.44
CA TYR A 496 -24.95 8.66 7.72
C TYR A 496 -23.60 8.04 8.14
N ILE A 497 -22.87 7.42 7.21
CA ILE A 497 -21.54 6.84 7.48
C ILE A 497 -20.46 7.92 7.61
N TYR A 498 -20.69 9.09 7.01
CA TYR A 498 -19.70 10.15 6.88
C TYR A 498 -18.99 10.53 8.19
N PRO A 499 -19.70 10.69 9.33
CA PRO A 499 -19.07 11.03 10.60
C PRO A 499 -18.11 9.98 11.14
N PHE A 500 -18.04 8.79 10.54
CA PHE A 500 -17.23 7.67 11.02
C PHE A 500 -16.10 7.26 10.07
N GLN A 501 -15.91 7.96 8.94
CA GLN A 501 -14.88 7.59 7.94
C GLN A 501 -13.49 8.13 8.27
N HIS A 502 -13.44 9.31 8.92
CA HIS A 502 -12.22 9.96 9.42
C HIS A 502 -11.03 9.96 8.45
N THR A 503 -11.32 10.10 7.16
CA THR A 503 -10.35 10.12 6.07
C THR A 503 -10.74 11.25 5.12
N ASP A 504 -10.75 12.47 5.64
CA ASP A 504 -11.18 13.69 4.95
C ASP A 504 -10.06 14.73 4.86
N ASN A 505 -10.25 15.71 3.97
CA ASN A 505 -9.35 16.86 3.80
C ASN A 505 -7.88 16.52 3.53
N ASN A 506 -7.58 15.32 3.02
CA ASN A 506 -6.23 14.96 2.66
C ASN A 506 -5.81 15.64 1.36
N LEU A 507 -4.61 16.23 1.37
CA LEU A 507 -3.99 16.88 0.22
C LEU A 507 -2.88 15.99 -0.35
N ILE A 508 -3.11 15.47 -1.54
CA ILE A 508 -2.15 14.64 -2.29
C ILE A 508 -1.63 15.48 -3.46
N GLU A 509 -0.43 16.03 -3.33
CA GLU A 509 0.07 17.01 -4.29
C GLU A 509 1.50 16.82 -4.79
N ASN A 510 1.76 17.18 -6.04
CA ASN A 510 3.11 17.26 -6.61
C ASN A 510 3.93 15.96 -6.47
N ASN A 511 3.28 14.80 -6.39
CA ASN A 511 3.97 13.51 -6.32
C ASN A 511 4.28 13.00 -7.73
N GLU A 512 5.38 12.28 -7.88
CA GLU A 512 5.76 11.55 -9.09
C GLU A 512 5.52 10.05 -8.87
N ILE A 513 4.70 9.42 -9.71
CA ILE A 513 4.31 8.02 -9.55
C ILE A 513 4.43 7.29 -10.89
N TYR A 514 5.25 6.25 -10.95
CA TYR A 514 5.46 5.47 -12.17
C TYR A 514 5.83 4.02 -11.89
N LYS A 515 5.60 3.10 -12.83
CA LYS A 515 5.88 1.66 -12.65
C LYS A 515 5.34 1.11 -11.33
N VAL A 516 4.09 1.43 -11.05
CA VAL A 516 3.33 0.85 -9.95
C VAL A 516 2.33 -0.17 -10.51
N ILE A 517 1.77 -1.03 -9.67
CA ILE A 517 0.86 -2.13 -10.04
C ILE A 517 1.53 -3.12 -11.01
N GLU A 518 2.80 -3.46 -10.73
CA GLU A 518 3.58 -4.33 -11.62
C GLU A 518 3.14 -5.81 -11.57
N LEU A 519 2.52 -6.27 -10.48
CA LEU A 519 2.14 -7.68 -10.30
C LEU A 519 0.65 -7.90 -10.01
N LEU A 520 0.06 -7.07 -9.15
CA LEU A 520 -1.34 -7.21 -8.75
C LEU A 520 -2.30 -6.51 -9.71
N GLY A 521 -3.60 -6.64 -9.45
CA GLY A 521 -4.62 -6.00 -10.26
C GLY A 521 -5.64 -5.22 -9.47
N ASP A 522 -6.46 -4.43 -10.18
CA ASP A 522 -7.45 -3.50 -9.64
C ASP A 522 -6.82 -2.43 -8.71
N GLY A 523 -5.54 -2.09 -8.98
CA GLY A 523 -4.76 -1.06 -8.30
C GLY A 523 -4.59 0.21 -9.14
N ASN A 524 -4.02 1.27 -8.56
CA ASN A 524 -3.94 2.57 -9.22
C ASN A 524 -2.68 3.36 -8.81
N GLY A 525 -2.32 4.38 -9.60
CA GLY A 525 -1.33 5.37 -9.19
C GLY A 525 -1.73 6.03 -7.87
N ILE A 526 -2.93 6.62 -7.86
CA ILE A 526 -3.59 7.18 -6.67
C ILE A 526 -5.01 6.60 -6.56
N TYR A 527 -5.34 6.00 -5.42
CA TYR A 527 -6.66 5.42 -5.18
C TYR A 527 -7.29 5.93 -3.88
N LEU A 528 -8.55 6.37 -3.98
CA LEU A 528 -9.37 6.76 -2.86
C LEU A 528 -10.63 5.90 -2.81
N SER A 529 -11.02 5.44 -1.62
CA SER A 529 -12.29 4.73 -1.41
C SER A 529 -12.79 4.89 0.01
N ASP A 530 -14.11 4.94 0.17
CA ASP A 530 -14.77 4.99 1.47
C ASP A 530 -14.33 6.19 2.31
N THR A 531 -13.92 7.29 1.69
CA THR A 531 -13.33 8.44 2.38
C THR A 531 -14.40 9.46 2.80
N GLY A 532 -13.99 10.41 3.63
CA GLY A 532 -14.73 11.66 3.81
C GLY A 532 -14.60 12.60 2.58
N LYS A 533 -15.00 13.87 2.74
CA LYS A 533 -14.98 14.91 1.68
C LYS A 533 -13.74 15.77 1.83
N GLY A 534 -13.54 16.70 0.90
CA GLY A 534 -12.48 17.72 1.00
C GLY A 534 -11.11 17.19 0.59
N ASN A 535 -11.02 15.91 0.20
CA ASN A 535 -9.79 15.36 -0.34
C ASN A 535 -9.46 16.04 -1.68
N VAL A 536 -8.18 16.35 -1.88
CA VAL A 536 -7.67 17.04 -3.08
C VAL A 536 -6.50 16.26 -3.65
N ILE A 537 -6.58 15.92 -4.93
CA ILE A 537 -5.51 15.31 -5.72
C ILE A 537 -5.05 16.34 -6.75
N ARG A 538 -3.89 16.98 -6.54
CA ARG A 538 -3.45 18.07 -7.42
C ARG A 538 -1.98 18.08 -7.83
N GLY A 539 -1.68 18.51 -9.05
CA GLY A 539 -0.28 18.72 -9.46
C GLY A 539 0.56 17.44 -9.55
N ASN A 540 -0.05 16.25 -9.47
CA ASN A 540 0.71 15.00 -9.50
C ASN A 540 1.10 14.64 -10.93
N TYR A 541 2.28 14.04 -11.10
CA TYR A 541 2.76 13.48 -12.34
C TYR A 541 2.72 11.95 -12.26
N ILE A 542 1.78 11.33 -12.99
CA ILE A 542 1.57 9.88 -13.00
C ILE A 542 1.88 9.38 -14.40
N HIS A 543 2.89 8.54 -14.54
CA HIS A 543 3.33 8.11 -15.86
C HIS A 543 3.88 6.69 -15.90
N ASP A 544 4.01 6.14 -17.10
CA ASP A 544 4.65 4.84 -17.34
C ASP A 544 4.07 3.73 -16.43
N LEU A 545 2.72 3.67 -16.40
CA LEU A 545 2.00 2.60 -15.73
C LEU A 545 1.83 1.44 -16.71
N ASP A 546 2.78 0.51 -16.71
CA ASP A 546 2.86 -0.57 -17.69
C ASP A 546 2.21 -1.89 -17.23
N GLY A 547 1.80 -1.98 -15.96
CA GLY A 547 1.07 -3.14 -15.43
C GLY A 547 -0.13 -3.57 -16.29
N THR A 548 -0.50 -4.85 -16.21
CA THR A 548 -1.61 -5.45 -16.99
C THR A 548 -2.83 -5.79 -16.13
N GLY A 549 -2.72 -5.62 -14.80
CA GLY A 549 -3.77 -5.98 -13.84
C GLY A 549 -4.94 -5.02 -13.78
N GLY A 550 -5.36 -4.41 -14.89
CA GLY A 550 -6.58 -3.63 -14.87
C GLY A 550 -6.52 -2.33 -14.05
N GLN A 551 -5.50 -1.50 -14.29
CA GLN A 551 -5.19 -0.33 -13.48
C GLN A 551 -5.79 0.98 -14.01
N GLN A 552 -5.79 2.02 -13.18
CA GLN A 552 -6.00 3.41 -13.61
C GLN A 552 -4.94 4.33 -12.99
N ALA A 553 -4.70 5.50 -13.58
CA ALA A 553 -3.80 6.48 -12.97
C ALA A 553 -4.39 7.05 -11.67
N ILE A 554 -5.65 7.50 -11.70
CA ILE A 554 -6.37 8.00 -10.52
C ILE A 554 -7.74 7.35 -10.44
N ARG A 555 -8.14 6.86 -9.26
CA ARG A 555 -9.48 6.34 -9.01
C ARG A 555 -10.09 6.90 -7.72
N THR A 556 -11.32 7.41 -7.80
CA THR A 556 -12.24 7.52 -6.66
C THR A 556 -13.28 6.40 -6.74
N ASP A 557 -13.17 5.42 -5.84
CA ASP A 557 -13.92 4.17 -5.89
C ASP A 557 -15.21 4.23 -5.06
N ALA A 558 -15.42 3.31 -4.12
CA ALA A 558 -16.73 3.14 -3.50
C ALA A 558 -16.99 4.21 -2.42
N PHE A 559 -18.26 4.59 -2.26
CA PHE A 559 -18.76 5.39 -1.12
C PHE A 559 -17.99 6.70 -0.83
N ILE A 560 -17.49 7.34 -1.90
CA ILE A 560 -16.73 8.59 -1.84
C ILE A 560 -17.47 9.72 -2.56
N ILE A 561 -17.47 10.91 -1.96
CA ILE A 561 -17.98 12.15 -2.53
C ILE A 561 -17.11 13.34 -2.10
N GLY A 562 -17.20 14.47 -2.82
CA GLY A 562 -16.53 15.72 -2.42
C GLY A 562 -15.01 15.73 -2.62
N THR A 563 -14.48 14.93 -3.55
CA THR A 563 -13.07 14.93 -3.92
C THR A 563 -12.81 15.85 -5.12
N THR A 564 -11.75 16.65 -5.07
CA THR A 564 -11.30 17.44 -6.23
C THR A 564 -10.04 16.85 -6.84
N ILE A 565 -10.05 16.60 -8.14
CA ILE A 565 -8.93 16.11 -8.93
C ILE A 565 -8.54 17.18 -9.94
N CYS A 566 -7.43 17.88 -9.74
CA CYS A 566 -7.07 18.97 -10.62
C CYS A 566 -5.59 19.13 -10.91
N ASP A 567 -5.25 19.77 -12.02
CA ASP A 567 -3.88 20.16 -12.32
C ASP A 567 -2.89 18.97 -12.41
N ASN A 568 -3.37 17.74 -12.63
CA ASN A 568 -2.50 16.56 -12.74
C ASN A 568 -2.07 16.32 -14.19
N ILE A 569 -0.90 15.70 -14.35
CA ILE A 569 -0.38 15.21 -15.63
C ILE A 569 -0.38 13.69 -15.57
N ILE A 570 -1.10 13.06 -16.49
CA ILE A 570 -1.18 11.61 -16.66
C ILE A 570 -0.70 11.27 -18.06
N HIS A 571 0.36 10.48 -18.18
CA HIS A 571 0.98 10.17 -19.47
C HIS A 571 1.49 8.73 -19.57
N ARG A 572 1.25 8.03 -20.68
CA ARG A 572 1.80 6.68 -20.94
C ARG A 572 1.30 5.64 -19.93
N CYS A 573 -0.01 5.57 -19.73
CA CYS A 573 -0.62 4.67 -18.73
C CYS A 573 -1.50 3.61 -19.39
N ASN A 574 -1.30 2.34 -19.04
CA ASN A 574 -2.18 1.25 -19.42
C ASN A 574 -3.49 1.28 -18.62
N GLY A 575 -4.59 0.88 -19.25
CA GLY A 575 -5.89 0.73 -18.58
C GLY A 575 -6.73 1.99 -18.68
N GLY A 576 -6.67 2.88 -17.70
CA GLY A 576 -7.47 4.12 -17.68
C GLY A 576 -6.75 5.34 -17.12
N GLY A 577 -7.21 6.53 -17.50
CA GLY A 577 -6.72 7.79 -16.94
C GLY A 577 -7.31 8.06 -15.55
N ILE A 578 -8.42 8.81 -15.51
CA ILE A 578 -9.12 9.14 -14.26
C ILE A 578 -10.45 8.38 -14.20
N ASN A 579 -10.70 7.65 -13.12
CA ASN A 579 -11.99 7.01 -12.84
C ASN A 579 -12.64 7.69 -11.65
N VAL A 580 -13.84 8.22 -11.85
CA VAL A 580 -14.62 8.92 -10.83
C VAL A 580 -15.97 8.25 -10.61
N LYS A 581 -16.30 8.04 -9.33
CA LYS A 581 -17.59 7.49 -8.92
C LYS A 581 -18.54 8.51 -8.29
N HIS A 582 -19.83 8.18 -8.29
CA HIS A 582 -20.89 8.86 -7.54
C HIS A 582 -21.12 10.33 -7.94
N TYR A 583 -21.14 11.26 -6.97
CA TYR A 583 -21.47 12.68 -7.19
C TYR A 583 -20.54 13.57 -6.36
N GLU A 584 -20.49 14.87 -6.66
CA GLU A 584 -19.64 15.85 -5.95
C GLU A 584 -18.13 15.57 -6.02
N ASN A 585 -17.71 14.58 -6.82
CA ASN A 585 -16.31 14.37 -7.19
C ASN A 585 -16.07 15.15 -8.49
N HIS A 586 -15.05 15.98 -8.53
CA HIS A 586 -14.85 16.92 -9.63
C HIS A 586 -13.46 16.79 -10.26
N VAL A 587 -13.38 16.99 -11.57
CA VAL A 587 -12.18 16.78 -12.40
C VAL A 587 -11.91 18.03 -13.24
N TYR A 588 -10.81 18.73 -12.98
CA TYR A 588 -10.51 19.99 -13.66
C TYR A 588 -9.06 20.14 -14.08
N ASN A 589 -8.82 20.77 -15.23
CA ASN A 589 -7.48 21.28 -15.55
C ASN A 589 -6.39 20.21 -15.57
N ASN A 590 -6.74 18.96 -15.91
CA ASN A 590 -5.77 17.86 -16.02
C ASN A 590 -5.30 17.69 -17.47
N ILE A 591 -4.07 17.22 -17.64
CA ILE A 591 -3.56 16.68 -18.91
C ILE A 591 -3.61 15.17 -18.81
N ILE A 592 -4.34 14.52 -19.72
CA ILE A 592 -4.46 13.07 -19.80
C ILE A 592 -4.06 12.66 -21.21
N ALA A 593 -2.88 12.10 -21.36
CA ALA A 593 -2.25 11.80 -22.63
C ALA A 593 -1.81 10.34 -22.73
N ASP A 594 -1.88 9.76 -23.93
CA ASP A 594 -1.40 8.40 -24.22
C ASP A 594 -1.88 7.33 -23.20
N ILE A 595 -3.20 7.28 -22.99
CA ILE A 595 -3.83 6.15 -22.30
C ILE A 595 -3.90 4.98 -23.28
N ARG A 596 -3.42 3.82 -22.85
CA ARG A 596 -3.22 2.63 -23.68
C ARG A 596 -4.23 1.55 -23.35
N THR A 597 -4.79 0.93 -24.40
CA THR A 597 -5.77 -0.15 -24.24
C THR A 597 -5.11 -1.38 -23.65
N GLN A 598 -5.68 -1.88 -22.55
CA GLN A 598 -5.40 -3.24 -22.11
C GLN A 598 -6.33 -4.22 -22.83
N ILE A 599 -5.72 -5.19 -23.50
CA ILE A 599 -6.40 -6.26 -24.19
C ILE A 599 -5.98 -7.57 -23.55
N SER A 600 -6.96 -8.38 -23.26
CA SER A 600 -6.79 -9.66 -22.65
C SER A 600 -7.61 -10.76 -23.27
N LYS A 601 -7.47 -11.99 -22.75
CA LYS A 601 -8.27 -13.13 -23.19
C LYS A 601 -8.90 -13.76 -21.97
N ASP A 602 -10.19 -14.04 -22.06
CA ASP A 602 -10.82 -14.88 -21.05
C ASP A 602 -10.35 -16.33 -21.17
N ARG A 603 -10.78 -17.18 -20.23
CA ARG A 603 -10.48 -18.61 -20.19
C ARG A 603 -10.91 -19.40 -21.44
N HIS A 604 -11.77 -18.83 -22.30
CA HIS A 604 -12.21 -19.43 -23.56
C HIS A 604 -11.41 -18.89 -24.76
N GLY A 605 -10.38 -18.06 -24.52
CA GLY A 605 -9.55 -17.44 -25.53
C GLY A 605 -10.20 -16.25 -26.22
N LYS A 606 -11.37 -15.78 -25.76
CA LYS A 606 -12.05 -14.62 -26.33
C LYS A 606 -11.39 -13.35 -25.84
N GLU A 607 -11.10 -12.44 -26.77
CA GLU A 607 -10.55 -11.13 -26.45
C GLU A 607 -11.50 -10.35 -25.53
N GLN A 608 -10.99 -9.89 -24.39
CA GLN A 608 -11.63 -8.99 -23.46
C GLN A 608 -10.83 -7.69 -23.49
N ARG A 609 -11.48 -6.56 -23.68
CA ARG A 609 -10.79 -5.26 -23.58
C ARG A 609 -11.13 -4.65 -22.24
N MET A 610 -10.15 -4.05 -21.60
CA MET A 610 -10.44 -3.30 -20.39
C MET A 610 -11.09 -1.97 -20.78
N TYR A 611 -12.32 -1.75 -20.29
CA TYR A 611 -13.15 -0.62 -20.70
C TYR A 611 -13.12 0.53 -19.68
N PHE A 612 -11.94 1.11 -19.49
CA PHE A 612 -11.80 2.44 -18.89
C PHE A 612 -11.27 3.40 -19.95
N GLY A 613 -11.81 4.62 -19.97
CA GLY A 613 -11.37 5.66 -20.90
C GLY A 613 -10.35 6.62 -20.27
N TYR A 614 -10.10 7.73 -20.97
CA TYR A 614 -9.30 8.84 -20.44
C TYR A 614 -9.93 9.40 -19.16
N ILE A 615 -11.25 9.58 -19.17
CA ILE A 615 -12.04 9.81 -17.95
C ILE A 615 -13.21 8.83 -17.92
N SER A 616 -13.42 8.15 -16.81
CA SER A 616 -14.51 7.17 -16.64
C SER A 616 -15.44 7.62 -15.52
N MET A 617 -16.73 7.76 -15.84
CA MET A 617 -17.77 8.10 -14.87
C MET A 617 -18.55 6.84 -14.54
N VAL A 618 -18.15 6.17 -13.46
CA VAL A 618 -18.77 4.93 -13.01
C VAL A 618 -19.77 5.26 -11.91
N SER A 619 -20.95 4.66 -11.90
CA SER A 619 -21.90 4.89 -10.80
C SER A 619 -22.30 6.35 -10.56
N ALA A 620 -22.25 7.22 -11.59
CA ALA A 620 -22.62 8.62 -11.42
C ALA A 620 -24.11 8.76 -11.01
N MET A 621 -24.38 9.62 -10.04
CA MET A 621 -25.75 9.81 -9.54
C MET A 621 -26.58 10.62 -10.54
N LEU A 622 -27.83 10.20 -10.76
CA LEU A 622 -28.73 10.90 -11.68
C LEU A 622 -29.05 12.31 -11.16
N LYS A 623 -29.03 13.32 -12.04
CA LYS A 623 -29.28 14.73 -11.73
C LYS A 623 -30.58 14.96 -10.95
N LYS A 624 -31.62 14.18 -11.23
CA LYS A 624 -32.93 14.28 -10.54
C LYS A 624 -32.87 14.01 -9.03
N PHE A 625 -31.82 13.34 -8.55
CA PHE A 625 -31.63 13.05 -7.13
C PHE A 625 -30.63 13.98 -6.44
N ILE A 626 -29.95 14.88 -7.17
CA ILE A 626 -28.89 15.77 -6.64
C ILE A 626 -29.18 17.24 -6.91
N GLY A 627 -28.68 18.11 -6.02
CA GLY A 627 -28.69 19.55 -6.27
C GLY A 627 -27.66 19.94 -7.34
N PRO A 628 -27.83 21.09 -8.03
CA PRO A 628 -26.89 21.55 -9.06
C PRO A 628 -25.43 21.62 -8.59
N ASP A 629 -25.19 22.03 -7.34
CA ASP A 629 -23.84 22.14 -6.78
C ASP A 629 -23.17 20.78 -6.48
N GLN A 630 -23.98 19.71 -6.42
CA GLN A 630 -23.51 18.35 -6.17
C GLN A 630 -23.21 17.57 -7.46
N VAL A 631 -23.53 18.15 -8.62
CA VAL A 631 -23.27 17.52 -9.91
C VAL A 631 -21.77 17.37 -10.11
N MET A 632 -21.34 16.18 -10.53
CA MET A 632 -19.95 15.90 -10.92
C MET A 632 -19.57 16.84 -12.08
N LYS A 633 -18.49 17.59 -11.89
CA LYS A 633 -18.02 18.58 -12.87
C LYS A 633 -16.75 18.07 -13.50
N ILE A 634 -16.72 18.04 -14.83
CA ILE A 634 -15.58 17.59 -15.62
C ILE A 634 -15.31 18.69 -16.64
N GLN A 635 -14.36 19.57 -16.34
CA GLN A 635 -14.19 20.78 -17.14
C GLN A 635 -12.72 21.14 -17.36
N LYS A 636 -12.41 21.71 -18.51
CA LYS A 636 -11.08 22.25 -18.83
C LYS A 636 -9.99 21.20 -18.72
N ASN A 637 -10.23 19.96 -19.13
CA ASN A 637 -9.21 18.93 -19.23
C ASN A 637 -8.70 18.84 -20.68
N ILE A 638 -7.44 18.44 -20.86
CA ILE A 638 -6.88 18.09 -22.16
C ILE A 638 -6.83 16.56 -22.26
N LEU A 639 -7.60 16.00 -23.18
CA LEU A 639 -7.60 14.57 -23.49
C LEU A 639 -6.88 14.34 -24.82
N TYR A 640 -5.65 13.85 -24.75
CA TYR A 640 -4.76 13.70 -25.89
C TYR A 640 -4.55 12.22 -26.22
N LYS A 641 -5.15 11.76 -27.32
CA LYS A 641 -5.10 10.35 -27.73
C LYS A 641 -4.07 10.11 -28.81
N LYS A 642 -3.13 9.18 -28.57
CA LYS A 642 -2.11 8.77 -29.54
C LYS A 642 -2.61 7.65 -30.46
N GLU A 643 -3.15 6.59 -29.87
CA GLU A 643 -3.58 5.39 -30.61
C GLU A 643 -5.11 5.23 -30.71
N ALA A 644 -5.56 4.51 -31.73
CA ALA A 644 -6.96 4.11 -31.86
C ALA A 644 -7.34 3.08 -30.78
N GLY A 645 -8.64 2.89 -30.55
CA GLY A 645 -9.16 1.80 -29.70
C GLY A 645 -9.43 2.18 -28.23
N GLN A 646 -8.87 3.27 -27.72
CA GLN A 646 -9.31 3.89 -26.46
C GLN A 646 -10.42 4.92 -26.68
N SER A 647 -11.31 5.05 -25.71
CA SER A 647 -12.38 6.05 -25.68
C SER A 647 -12.03 7.22 -24.73
N PHE A 648 -12.44 8.44 -25.09
CA PHE A 648 -12.29 9.60 -24.20
C PHE A 648 -13.10 9.43 -22.91
N TYR A 649 -14.34 8.93 -23.04
CA TYR A 649 -15.21 8.60 -21.91
C TYR A 649 -15.63 7.15 -21.91
N ARG A 650 -15.97 6.64 -20.72
CA ARG A 650 -16.72 5.38 -20.59
C ARG A 650 -18.21 5.63 -20.86
N ILE A 651 -18.70 5.09 -21.97
CA ILE A 651 -20.10 5.14 -22.42
C ILE A 651 -20.46 3.65 -22.65
N GLY A 652 -21.42 3.05 -21.90
CA GLY A 652 -21.65 1.58 -21.90
C GLY A 652 -22.07 1.04 -23.28
N ASN A 653 -22.02 -0.24 -23.66
CA ASN A 653 -21.67 -1.53 -23.03
C ASN A 653 -20.28 -2.05 -23.48
N THR A 654 -19.94 -3.29 -23.05
CA THR A 654 -18.70 -4.09 -23.18
C THR A 654 -18.08 -4.29 -24.58
N ASP A 655 -18.28 -3.41 -25.55
CA ASP A 655 -17.62 -3.47 -26.87
C ASP A 655 -16.91 -2.19 -27.31
N GLY A 656 -16.97 -1.12 -26.50
CA GLY A 656 -16.24 0.13 -26.77
C GLY A 656 -16.76 0.92 -27.97
N SER A 657 -17.95 0.60 -28.50
CA SER A 657 -18.57 1.39 -29.55
C SER A 657 -19.18 2.69 -28.98
N ILE A 658 -18.83 3.83 -29.59
CA ILE A 658 -19.56 5.09 -29.41
C ILE A 658 -20.58 5.14 -30.54
N ILE A 659 -21.82 4.78 -30.24
CA ILE A 659 -22.99 5.08 -31.08
C ILE A 659 -23.91 6.00 -30.29
N ASP A 660 -24.61 6.92 -30.97
CA ASP A 660 -25.48 7.93 -30.36
C ASP A 660 -26.49 7.30 -29.35
N GLU A 661 -26.87 6.03 -29.57
CA GLU A 661 -27.73 5.21 -28.70
C GLU A 661 -27.13 4.91 -27.30
N HIS A 662 -25.80 4.90 -27.16
CA HIS A 662 -25.14 4.56 -25.89
C HIS A 662 -24.95 5.76 -24.97
N ILE A 663 -24.93 7.00 -25.48
CA ILE A 663 -24.85 8.20 -24.64
C ILE A 663 -26.15 8.45 -23.91
N SER A 664 -27.30 8.20 -24.54
CA SER A 664 -28.60 8.29 -23.86
C SER A 664 -28.69 7.35 -22.66
N ASP A 665 -28.00 6.21 -22.68
CA ASP A 665 -27.96 5.26 -21.56
C ASP A 665 -26.72 5.44 -20.66
N SER A 666 -25.82 6.35 -21.03
CA SER A 666 -24.59 6.59 -20.29
C SER A 666 -24.79 7.49 -19.07
N LYS A 667 -23.85 7.38 -18.13
CA LYS A 667 -23.74 8.27 -16.98
C LYS A 667 -23.14 9.64 -17.31
N VAL A 668 -22.63 9.84 -18.53
CA VAL A 668 -22.00 11.09 -18.97
C VAL A 668 -22.98 12.26 -18.92
N LYS A 669 -24.24 12.06 -19.35
CA LYS A 669 -25.30 13.08 -19.32
C LYS A 669 -25.66 13.59 -17.92
N GLU A 670 -25.30 12.83 -16.89
CA GLU A 670 -25.56 13.17 -15.50
C GLU A 670 -24.48 14.09 -14.90
N CYS A 671 -23.39 14.33 -15.64
CA CYS A 671 -22.33 15.25 -15.26
C CYS A 671 -22.54 16.66 -15.84
N ASP A 672 -21.82 17.63 -15.28
CA ASP A 672 -21.59 18.95 -15.87
C ASP A 672 -20.26 18.89 -16.63
N LEU A 673 -20.37 18.61 -17.93
CA LEU A 673 -19.27 18.32 -18.83
C LEU A 673 -19.17 19.44 -19.89
N ASP A 674 -18.14 20.28 -19.80
CA ASP A 674 -17.94 21.40 -20.73
C ASP A 674 -16.49 21.93 -20.72
N TYR A 675 -16.12 22.70 -21.75
CA TYR A 675 -14.81 23.35 -21.93
C TYR A 675 -13.62 22.37 -22.00
N ASN A 676 -13.80 21.10 -22.37
CA ASN A 676 -12.67 20.18 -22.50
C ASN A 676 -12.07 20.20 -23.93
N ILE A 677 -10.78 19.90 -24.02
CA ILE A 677 -10.06 19.71 -25.28
C ILE A 677 -9.96 18.22 -25.58
N TYR A 678 -10.32 17.85 -26.80
CA TYR A 678 -10.20 16.51 -27.34
C TYR A 678 -9.27 16.53 -28.53
N TYR A 679 -8.28 15.65 -28.55
CA TYR A 679 -7.41 15.48 -29.69
C TYR A 679 -7.06 14.00 -29.87
N SER A 680 -6.99 13.54 -31.12
CA SER A 680 -6.62 12.17 -31.45
C SER A 680 -5.68 12.17 -32.66
N GLU A 681 -4.43 11.78 -32.45
CA GLU A 681 -3.48 11.53 -33.54
C GLU A 681 -3.94 10.37 -34.44
N ALA A 682 -4.59 9.36 -33.84
CA ALA A 682 -5.23 8.27 -34.56
C ALA A 682 -6.32 8.75 -35.53
N ASN A 683 -6.91 9.93 -35.25
CA ASN A 683 -7.71 10.71 -36.18
C ASN A 683 -8.89 9.95 -36.81
N THR A 684 -9.51 9.05 -36.04
CA THR A 684 -10.64 8.22 -36.51
C THR A 684 -11.91 9.04 -36.68
N GLU A 685 -12.84 8.59 -37.52
CA GLU A 685 -14.12 9.29 -37.71
C GLU A 685 -14.93 9.36 -36.40
N THR A 686 -14.90 8.29 -35.61
CA THR A 686 -15.51 8.23 -34.28
C THR A 686 -14.93 9.29 -33.34
N ASP A 687 -13.61 9.51 -33.38
CA ASP A 687 -12.97 10.54 -32.54
C ASP A 687 -13.40 11.95 -32.93
N LYS A 688 -13.52 12.23 -34.23
CA LYS A 688 -13.92 13.55 -34.73
C LYS A 688 -15.38 13.89 -34.38
N ARG A 689 -16.24 12.86 -34.33
CA ARG A 689 -17.67 13.04 -34.03
C ARG A 689 -17.95 13.26 -32.55
N ILE A 690 -17.02 13.03 -31.63
CA ILE A 690 -17.28 13.09 -30.17
C ILE A 690 -17.92 14.42 -29.73
N ILE A 691 -17.40 15.55 -30.21
CA ILE A 691 -17.92 16.88 -29.87
C ILE A 691 -19.31 17.09 -30.45
N GLN A 692 -19.54 16.66 -31.70
CA GLN A 692 -20.85 16.77 -32.31
C GLN A 692 -21.87 15.96 -31.50
N THR A 693 -21.54 14.70 -31.19
CA THR A 693 -22.44 13.84 -30.43
C THR A 693 -22.70 14.39 -29.03
N LEU A 694 -21.69 14.87 -28.29
CA LEU A 694 -21.90 15.46 -26.96
C LEU A 694 -22.78 16.73 -27.02
N ASN A 695 -22.60 17.56 -28.05
CA ASN A 695 -23.41 18.76 -28.28
C ASN A 695 -24.89 18.45 -28.55
N GLU A 696 -25.20 17.36 -29.25
CA GLU A 696 -26.57 16.92 -29.48
C GLU A 696 -27.31 16.60 -28.16
N PHE A 697 -26.58 16.29 -27.08
CA PHE A 697 -27.11 16.10 -25.72
C PHE A 697 -26.95 17.34 -24.82
N GLY A 698 -26.52 18.48 -25.36
CA GLY A 698 -26.30 19.72 -24.61
C GLY A 698 -25.07 19.71 -23.70
N LEU A 699 -24.10 18.84 -23.98
CA LEU A 699 -22.80 18.76 -23.30
C LEU A 699 -21.71 19.32 -24.21
N GLU A 700 -20.59 19.76 -23.66
CA GLU A 700 -19.46 20.32 -24.45
C GLU A 700 -19.88 21.42 -25.45
N ILE A 701 -20.80 22.29 -25.03
CA ILE A 701 -21.23 23.48 -25.79
C ILE A 701 -20.04 24.37 -26.12
N ASN A 702 -19.08 24.46 -25.19
CA ASN A 702 -17.86 25.22 -25.32
C ASN A 702 -16.62 24.31 -25.48
N GLY A 703 -16.81 22.99 -25.57
CA GLY A 703 -15.74 22.03 -25.81
C GLY A 703 -15.20 22.12 -27.23
N MET A 704 -13.96 21.66 -27.43
CA MET A 704 -13.33 21.69 -28.75
C MET A 704 -12.57 20.41 -29.07
N TYR A 705 -12.71 19.94 -30.31
CA TYR A 705 -11.81 18.96 -30.89
C TYR A 705 -10.68 19.73 -31.61
N ALA A 706 -9.51 19.84 -30.97
CA ALA A 706 -8.40 20.63 -31.50
C ALA A 706 -7.07 20.19 -30.88
N ASP A 707 -5.99 20.33 -31.65
CA ASP A 707 -4.63 20.10 -31.15
C ASP A 707 -4.34 21.06 -29.98
N PRO A 708 -3.98 20.56 -28.78
CA PRO A 708 -3.62 21.42 -27.66
C PRO A 708 -2.35 22.24 -27.91
N MET A 709 -1.53 21.91 -28.91
CA MET A 709 -0.27 22.60 -29.23
C MET A 709 0.76 22.51 -28.09
N PHE A 710 1.08 21.29 -27.66
CA PHE A 710 2.21 21.03 -26.76
C PHE A 710 3.54 21.45 -27.41
N PHE A 711 4.50 21.93 -26.62
CA PHE A 711 5.84 22.23 -27.08
C PHE A 711 6.58 20.95 -27.53
N ASP A 712 6.58 19.91 -26.70
CA ASP A 712 7.22 18.63 -27.00
C ASP A 712 6.71 17.51 -26.07
N LEU A 713 5.54 16.95 -26.39
CA LEU A 713 4.93 15.89 -25.57
C LEU A 713 5.80 14.62 -25.51
N GLU A 714 6.54 14.30 -26.56
CA GLU A 714 7.38 13.09 -26.63
C GLU A 714 8.56 13.15 -25.65
N ASN A 715 9.04 14.35 -25.32
CA ASN A 715 10.10 14.57 -24.34
C ASN A 715 9.57 15.12 -23.00
N ASP A 716 8.32 14.81 -22.65
CA ASP A 716 7.67 15.19 -21.39
C ASP A 716 7.57 16.73 -21.17
N ASP A 717 7.52 17.52 -22.24
CA ASP A 717 7.26 18.96 -22.19
C ASP A 717 5.78 19.28 -22.46
N TYR A 718 5.01 19.35 -21.37
CA TYR A 718 3.57 19.60 -21.36
C TYR A 718 3.21 21.09 -21.48
N ARG A 719 4.18 21.97 -21.73
CA ARG A 719 3.91 23.39 -21.94
C ARG A 719 3.09 23.57 -23.21
N LEU A 720 2.16 24.51 -23.19
CA LEU A 720 1.32 24.87 -24.33
C LEU A 720 1.86 26.14 -24.99
N HIS A 721 1.81 26.19 -26.32
CA HIS A 721 2.04 27.44 -27.05
C HIS A 721 0.98 28.50 -26.67
N GLU A 722 1.35 29.79 -26.68
CA GLU A 722 0.43 30.90 -26.34
C GLU A 722 -0.85 30.93 -27.18
N SER A 723 -0.78 30.43 -28.42
CA SER A 723 -1.92 30.34 -29.35
C SER A 723 -2.85 29.15 -29.08
N SER A 724 -2.51 28.27 -28.14
CA SER A 724 -3.21 27.02 -27.85
C SER A 724 -4.72 27.25 -27.65
N PRO A 725 -5.57 26.41 -28.25
CA PRO A 725 -7.01 26.46 -28.02
C PRO A 725 -7.37 26.15 -26.56
N ALA A 726 -6.58 25.32 -25.87
CA ALA A 726 -6.82 24.98 -24.46
C ALA A 726 -6.76 26.24 -23.57
N LEU A 727 -5.74 27.08 -23.77
CA LEU A 727 -5.59 28.33 -23.01
C LEU A 727 -6.75 29.30 -23.26
N LYS A 728 -7.27 29.36 -24.50
CA LYS A 728 -8.42 30.19 -24.87
C LYS A 728 -9.73 29.69 -24.22
N LEU A 729 -9.88 28.38 -24.04
CA LEU A 729 -10.99 27.76 -23.30
C LEU A 729 -10.86 27.92 -21.77
N GLY A 730 -9.75 28.50 -21.29
CA GLY A 730 -9.51 28.75 -19.87
C GLY A 730 -8.82 27.62 -19.13
N PHE A 731 -8.20 26.67 -19.84
CA PHE A 731 -7.18 25.79 -19.26
C PHE A 731 -6.05 26.64 -18.68
N LYS A 732 -5.59 26.32 -17.48
CA LYS A 732 -4.45 26.96 -16.85
C LYS A 732 -3.22 26.10 -17.08
N GLN A 733 -2.18 26.71 -17.66
CA GLN A 733 -0.88 26.06 -17.87
C GLN A 733 -0.37 25.40 -16.58
N LEU A 734 -0.09 24.10 -16.67
CA LEU A 734 0.57 23.33 -15.61
C LEU A 734 2.07 23.64 -15.62
N ARG A 735 2.70 23.64 -14.44
CA ARG A 735 4.10 24.04 -14.24
C ARG A 735 5.01 22.86 -14.00
#